data_AF-A0A1F8WGU7-F1
#
_entry.id   AF-A0A1F8WGU7-F1
#
_cell.length_a   1.000
_cell.length_b   1.000
_cell.length_c   1.000
_cell.angle_alpha   90.00
_cell.angle_beta   90.00
_cell.angle_gamma   90.00
#
_symmetry.space_group_name_H-M   'P 1'
#
loop_
_entity.id
_entity.type
_entity.pdbx_description
1 polymer ?
#
loop_
_entity_poly.entity_id
_entity_poly.type
_entity_poly.pdbx_seq_one_letter_code
_entity_poly.pdbx_strand_id
1 'polypeptide(L)'
;MKIFLCFLAFLFFVSCQTDAEHLNKLKGPIDDPNGDADGDLVLNVADNCPLAANDNQADLDGDGLGDLCDEDDDNDGSPDLSDLFPQDAADFRDSDADGFGDSRDNCPLTANEAQRNLDNDGLGDLCDPDADGDGHCAMGVLPEQCPNGGLSDDCGDLNAATLPGNPEVLDGEDNNCNGSADEGIRMNAASLTIDFGGESIVAASIGDFNGDGRSDFAVGSAMANRATGKLYVFYGKPEWPAPVLPAQADVVFNGPVGGSRAGESFGNTGDVNRDGCSDLVVTAPGIAGQGQGASRGKVYVVYGQGPACSGVPLQGEIDLENVGGIIAGMNFLSPQPVGYFLGSDAGDAQRVPLVNRDQFIGGNDLNHDGCSDVVLSGGTVERSDVFVAYGHGSGCVNEQVRSGAQNLNDADVIRLSMPQGQTGFGRRIVASPDVNGDGMSDLWISAPSYRIAGNNEGPVGKIYLFLGGAMHSIPDVNQESSASFIAEQGGSFAGAALASVGDVNGDGLGDMAISSLNYDPPGVPPTRRGKIYVFLGRNDFNGEINLVNANLSLVGEAGFVEAGAFIASSGDVNNDGLNDFSVTSRRMLNANDLRAGRTYFILGSVTEFNRGNSVILGDQAGSLSHATFTDENVDAYRAFAIQSSGDVNGDGKPDLMISLTATTNSRQFPNKVSIFFGR
;
A
#
# COMPACT_ATOMS: atom_id res chain seq x y z
N MET A 1 23.01 -51.51 37.97
CA MET A 1 23.99 -51.62 39.07
C MET A 1 23.45 -52.58 40.11
N LYS A 2 24.12 -53.74 40.28
CA LYS A 2 23.95 -54.80 41.31
C LYS A 2 22.65 -55.63 41.25
N ILE A 3 22.64 -56.97 41.04
CA ILE A 3 23.39 -58.15 41.54
C ILE A 3 22.73 -58.83 42.76
N PHE A 4 22.22 -60.05 42.48
CA PHE A 4 22.25 -61.33 43.24
C PHE A 4 21.69 -61.49 44.66
N LEU A 5 20.87 -62.55 44.82
CA LEU A 5 21.18 -63.87 45.42
C LEU A 5 19.99 -64.82 45.07
N CYS A 6 20.05 -66.12 44.76
CA CYS A 6 20.95 -67.26 45.02
C CYS A 6 20.61 -68.34 43.95
N PHE A 7 21.55 -68.87 43.15
CA PHE A 7 22.26 -70.17 43.30
C PHE A 7 21.35 -71.43 43.28
N LEU A 8 21.56 -72.53 42.54
CA LEU A 8 22.71 -73.19 41.85
C LEU A 8 22.06 -74.43 41.13
N ALA A 9 22.22 -74.77 39.84
CA ALA A 9 23.26 -75.63 39.24
C ALA A 9 22.67 -76.18 37.90
N PHE A 10 23.19 -75.80 36.72
CA PHE A 10 24.12 -76.54 35.86
C PHE A 10 23.57 -77.72 35.01
N LEU A 11 23.46 -77.46 33.70
CA LEU A 11 23.52 -78.35 32.51
C LEU A 11 22.42 -79.42 32.30
N PHE A 12 21.49 -79.17 31.36
CA PHE A 12 21.39 -79.88 30.07
C PHE A 12 20.45 -79.13 29.11
N PHE A 13 20.90 -78.85 27.88
CA PHE A 13 20.04 -78.55 26.74
C PHE A 13 19.09 -79.74 26.51
N VAL A 14 17.80 -79.49 26.30
CA VAL A 14 16.97 -79.94 25.16
C VAL A 14 15.51 -79.50 25.37
N SER A 15 15.02 -78.83 24.33
CA SER A 15 13.63 -78.58 23.93
C SER A 15 12.78 -77.64 24.77
N CYS A 16 12.75 -76.37 24.30
CA CYS A 16 11.49 -75.65 24.14
C CYS A 16 10.55 -76.56 23.34
N GLN A 17 9.47 -77.04 23.96
CA GLN A 17 8.29 -77.46 23.24
C GLN A 17 7.18 -76.50 23.64
N THR A 18 6.74 -75.79 22.62
CA THR A 18 5.53 -74.97 22.51
C THR A 18 4.34 -75.60 23.21
N ASP A 19 3.69 -74.86 24.11
CA ASP A 19 2.39 -75.19 24.73
C ASP A 19 1.21 -75.10 23.72
N ALA A 20 1.46 -75.43 22.44
CA ALA A 20 0.41 -75.67 21.45
C ALA A 20 -0.40 -76.94 21.76
N GLU A 21 0.07 -77.80 22.69
CA GLU A 21 -0.69 -78.94 23.21
C GLU A 21 -1.62 -78.58 24.39
N HIS A 22 -1.58 -77.34 24.91
CA HIS A 22 -2.57 -76.86 25.88
C HIS A 22 -3.72 -76.07 25.24
N LEU A 23 -3.50 -75.40 24.10
CA LEU A 23 -4.59 -74.77 23.33
C LEU A 23 -5.52 -75.79 22.65
N ASN A 24 -5.01 -76.97 22.28
CA ASN A 24 -5.82 -78.01 21.62
C ASN A 24 -6.80 -78.76 22.54
N LYS A 25 -6.91 -78.38 23.83
CA LYS A 25 -7.88 -78.97 24.77
C LYS A 25 -9.15 -78.14 24.95
N LEU A 26 -9.13 -76.88 24.54
CA LEU A 26 -10.31 -76.03 24.59
C LEU A 26 -11.15 -76.23 23.32
N LYS A 27 -10.54 -76.53 22.17
CA LYS A 27 -11.27 -76.80 20.93
C LYS A 27 -12.24 -77.98 21.07
N GLY A 28 -13.51 -77.67 21.30
CA GLY A 28 -14.56 -78.61 21.70
C GLY A 28 -15.84 -78.35 20.92
N PRO A 29 -16.80 -79.28 20.90
CA PRO A 29 -18.08 -79.03 20.25
C PRO A 29 -18.87 -77.95 21.00
N ILE A 30 -19.79 -77.27 20.28
CA ILE A 30 -20.63 -76.19 20.82
C ILE A 30 -21.46 -76.58 22.07
N ASP A 31 -21.71 -77.88 22.27
CA ASP A 31 -22.45 -78.42 23.41
C ASP A 31 -21.58 -78.66 24.66
N ASP A 32 -20.26 -78.41 24.60
CA ASP A 32 -19.38 -78.37 25.77
C ASP A 32 -19.23 -76.93 26.30
N PRO A 33 -19.84 -76.57 27.45
CA PRO A 33 -19.75 -75.21 27.99
C PRO A 33 -18.34 -74.79 28.44
N ASN A 34 -17.41 -75.75 28.63
CA ASN A 34 -15.99 -75.44 28.90
C ASN A 34 -15.10 -75.63 27.67
N GLY A 35 -15.70 -75.93 26.52
CA GLY A 35 -15.05 -75.90 25.23
C GLY A 35 -15.03 -74.48 24.65
N ASP A 36 -14.34 -74.37 23.53
CA ASP A 36 -14.14 -73.20 22.68
C ASP A 36 -14.38 -73.71 21.26
N ALA A 37 -15.57 -73.45 20.72
CA ALA A 37 -16.04 -74.13 19.50
C ALA A 37 -15.45 -73.54 18.21
N ASP A 38 -15.13 -72.25 18.19
CA ASP A 38 -14.55 -71.56 17.03
C ASP A 38 -13.02 -71.38 17.11
N GLY A 39 -12.45 -71.42 18.31
CA GLY A 39 -11.02 -71.41 18.58
C GLY A 39 -10.45 -70.02 18.87
N ASP A 40 -11.23 -69.11 19.44
CA ASP A 40 -10.84 -67.72 19.72
C ASP A 40 -10.29 -67.48 21.14
N LEU A 41 -10.22 -68.53 21.97
CA LEU A 41 -9.75 -68.52 23.36
C LEU A 41 -10.77 -68.02 24.40
N VAL A 42 -12.01 -67.76 24.01
CA VAL A 42 -13.15 -67.56 24.90
C VAL A 42 -13.90 -68.90 25.03
N LEU A 43 -14.39 -69.20 26.23
CA LEU A 43 -15.13 -70.46 26.46
C LEU A 43 -16.59 -70.25 26.08
N ASN A 44 -17.21 -71.25 25.45
CA ASN A 44 -18.61 -71.25 24.99
C ASN A 44 -19.64 -70.72 26.01
N VAL A 45 -19.37 -70.84 27.32
CA VAL A 45 -20.24 -70.33 28.41
C VAL A 45 -20.14 -68.82 28.67
N ALA A 46 -19.03 -68.20 28.25
CA ALA A 46 -18.73 -66.79 28.41
C ALA A 46 -18.54 -66.09 27.05
N ASP A 47 -18.80 -66.82 25.97
CA ASP A 47 -18.64 -66.39 24.59
C ASP A 47 -19.98 -65.89 24.04
N ASN A 48 -20.02 -64.63 23.63
CA ASN A 48 -21.20 -64.01 23.01
C ASN A 48 -21.32 -64.32 21.51
N CYS A 49 -20.29 -64.89 20.88
CA CYS A 49 -20.37 -65.50 19.56
C CYS A 49 -19.76 -66.91 19.51
N PRO A 50 -20.37 -67.92 20.16
CA PRO A 50 -19.82 -69.29 20.29
C PRO A 50 -19.45 -70.07 19.01
N LEU A 51 -19.73 -69.53 17.82
CA LEU A 51 -19.44 -70.16 16.53
C LEU A 51 -18.63 -69.24 15.59
N ALA A 52 -18.32 -68.02 16.01
CA ALA A 52 -17.61 -67.01 15.24
C ALA A 52 -16.59 -66.30 16.12
N ALA A 53 -15.32 -66.60 15.87
CA ALA A 53 -14.20 -66.16 16.70
C ALA A 53 -14.14 -64.64 16.87
N ASN A 54 -14.42 -64.15 18.08
CA ASN A 54 -14.41 -62.74 18.49
C ASN A 54 -13.79 -62.60 19.89
N ASP A 55 -12.46 -62.68 19.95
CA ASP A 55 -11.68 -62.66 21.18
C ASP A 55 -11.76 -61.35 21.99
N ASN A 56 -12.34 -60.30 21.40
CA ASN A 56 -12.67 -59.03 22.08
C ASN A 56 -14.03 -59.01 22.76
N GLN A 57 -14.92 -59.96 22.46
CA GLN A 57 -16.28 -60.08 23.02
C GLN A 57 -17.03 -58.74 22.97
N ALA A 58 -16.91 -58.03 21.85
CA ALA A 58 -17.67 -56.81 21.61
C ALA A 58 -19.17 -57.16 21.52
N ASP A 59 -19.99 -56.30 22.12
CA ASP A 59 -21.43 -56.42 22.35
C ASP A 59 -21.92 -54.98 22.55
N LEU A 60 -22.09 -54.28 21.43
CA LEU A 60 -22.30 -52.83 21.41
C LEU A 60 -23.66 -52.44 22.02
N ASP A 61 -24.70 -53.21 21.78
CA ASP A 61 -26.05 -52.96 22.30
C ASP A 61 -26.33 -53.61 23.67
N GLY A 62 -25.51 -54.59 24.08
CA GLY A 62 -25.59 -55.26 25.37
C GLY A 62 -26.68 -56.33 25.47
N ASP A 63 -27.17 -56.88 24.34
CA ASP A 63 -28.21 -57.91 24.34
C ASP A 63 -27.67 -59.33 24.63
N GLY A 64 -26.34 -59.49 24.57
CA GLY A 64 -25.61 -60.71 24.86
C GLY A 64 -25.27 -61.57 23.64
N LEU A 65 -25.61 -61.14 22.42
CA LEU A 65 -24.97 -61.52 21.17
C LEU A 65 -23.76 -60.59 20.96
N GLY A 66 -22.71 -61.08 20.28
CA GLY A 66 -21.56 -60.23 19.98
C GLY A 66 -21.66 -59.62 18.59
N ASP A 67 -21.03 -58.45 18.39
CA ASP A 67 -21.02 -57.69 17.13
C ASP A 67 -20.62 -58.54 15.88
N LEU A 68 -19.86 -59.63 16.09
CA LEU A 68 -19.45 -60.50 14.97
C LEU A 68 -20.56 -61.45 14.49
N CYS A 69 -21.53 -61.74 15.35
CA CYS A 69 -22.61 -62.70 15.12
C CYS A 69 -24.01 -62.13 15.36
N ASP A 70 -24.11 -60.85 15.67
CA ASP A 70 -25.32 -60.06 15.54
C ASP A 70 -25.56 -59.68 14.06
N GLU A 71 -26.81 -59.41 13.70
CA GLU A 71 -27.16 -58.83 12.39
C GLU A 71 -27.47 -57.33 12.49
N ASP A 72 -27.51 -56.77 13.71
CA ASP A 72 -27.86 -55.39 14.05
C ASP A 72 -27.08 -54.97 15.32
N ASP A 73 -25.80 -54.60 15.14
CA ASP A 73 -24.82 -54.41 16.22
C ASP A 73 -25.23 -53.34 17.25
N ASP A 74 -26.00 -52.31 16.84
CA ASP A 74 -26.42 -51.20 17.70
C ASP A 74 -27.92 -51.19 18.04
N ASN A 75 -28.69 -52.13 17.47
CA ASN A 75 -30.10 -52.42 17.73
C ASN A 75 -31.03 -51.23 17.48
N ASP A 76 -30.69 -50.42 16.47
CA ASP A 76 -31.53 -49.30 16.01
C ASP A 76 -32.72 -49.77 15.14
N GLY A 77 -32.69 -51.04 14.72
CA GLY A 77 -33.70 -51.70 13.89
C GLY A 77 -33.34 -51.78 12.41
N SER A 78 -32.13 -51.35 12.03
CA SER A 78 -31.56 -51.44 10.69
C SER A 78 -30.41 -52.46 10.68
N PRO A 79 -30.53 -53.60 9.97
CA PRO A 79 -29.45 -54.58 9.94
C PRO A 79 -28.17 -54.02 9.31
N ASP A 80 -26.99 -54.44 9.79
CA ASP A 80 -25.67 -53.87 9.42
C ASP A 80 -25.43 -53.81 7.91
N LEU A 81 -25.97 -54.78 7.16
CA LEU A 81 -25.83 -54.85 5.70
C LEU A 81 -26.58 -53.72 4.96
N SER A 82 -27.52 -53.08 5.63
CA SER A 82 -28.32 -51.95 5.15
C SER A 82 -28.08 -50.66 5.94
N ASP A 83 -27.26 -50.73 6.97
CA ASP A 83 -26.88 -49.62 7.82
C ASP A 83 -25.55 -49.01 7.35
N LEU A 84 -25.52 -47.68 7.18
CA LEU A 84 -24.29 -46.95 6.83
C LEU A 84 -23.43 -46.60 8.04
N PHE A 85 -23.99 -46.63 9.25
CA PHE A 85 -23.31 -46.48 10.53
C PHE A 85 -23.70 -47.61 11.52
N PRO A 86 -23.28 -48.86 11.28
CA PRO A 86 -23.66 -50.03 12.10
C PRO A 86 -23.17 -50.02 13.56
N GLN A 87 -22.63 -48.90 14.05
CA GLN A 87 -22.13 -48.77 15.42
C GLN A 87 -22.71 -47.53 16.11
N ASP A 88 -23.75 -46.93 15.55
CA ASP A 88 -24.33 -45.69 16.00
C ASP A 88 -25.84 -45.71 15.93
N ALA A 89 -26.46 -46.15 17.03
CA ALA A 89 -27.92 -46.29 17.15
C ALA A 89 -28.74 -44.99 16.95
N ALA A 90 -28.11 -43.85 16.71
CA ALA A 90 -28.77 -42.61 16.33
C ALA A 90 -28.94 -42.42 14.81
N ASP A 91 -28.16 -43.12 13.99
CA ASP A 91 -28.06 -42.93 12.55
C ASP A 91 -27.90 -44.24 11.80
N PHE A 92 -28.80 -44.54 10.86
CA PHE A 92 -28.61 -45.66 9.93
C PHE A 92 -28.40 -45.23 8.47
N ARG A 93 -28.47 -43.92 8.21
CA ARG A 93 -28.56 -43.35 6.86
C ARG A 93 -27.73 -42.09 6.71
N ASP A 94 -27.11 -41.98 5.54
CA ASP A 94 -26.43 -40.81 5.00
C ASP A 94 -27.04 -40.54 3.61
N SER A 95 -27.88 -39.52 3.53
CA SER A 95 -28.72 -39.26 2.36
C SER A 95 -27.98 -38.56 1.22
N ASP A 96 -26.85 -37.91 1.47
CA ASP A 96 -26.05 -37.20 0.45
C ASP A 96 -24.62 -37.70 0.29
N ALA A 97 -24.22 -38.68 1.10
CA ALA A 97 -22.97 -39.42 1.09
C ALA A 97 -21.73 -38.57 1.43
N ASP A 98 -21.86 -37.65 2.38
CA ASP A 98 -20.75 -36.80 2.85
C ASP A 98 -20.03 -37.36 4.09
N GLY A 99 -20.54 -38.46 4.67
CA GLY A 99 -19.94 -39.14 5.81
C GLY A 99 -20.48 -38.72 7.18
N PHE A 100 -21.47 -37.81 7.23
CA PHE A 100 -22.28 -37.54 8.42
C PHE A 100 -23.67 -38.20 8.29
N GLY A 101 -24.15 -38.80 9.37
CA GLY A 101 -25.47 -39.41 9.39
C GLY A 101 -26.58 -38.35 9.47
N ASP A 102 -27.72 -38.62 8.83
CA ASP A 102 -28.84 -37.68 8.66
C ASP A 102 -29.30 -37.00 9.98
N SER A 103 -29.10 -37.61 11.15
CA SER A 103 -29.51 -37.05 12.46
C SER A 103 -28.48 -36.09 13.07
N ARG A 104 -27.22 -36.14 12.63
CA ARG A 104 -26.12 -35.27 13.09
C ARG A 104 -25.64 -34.31 12.02
N ASP A 105 -26.06 -34.53 10.79
CA ASP A 105 -25.79 -33.67 9.66
C ASP A 105 -26.66 -32.40 9.73
N ASN A 106 -26.02 -31.23 9.75
CA ASN A 106 -26.73 -29.95 9.68
C ASN A 106 -27.20 -29.57 8.27
N CYS A 107 -26.84 -30.36 7.24
CA CYS A 107 -27.41 -30.34 5.90
C CYS A 107 -27.69 -31.75 5.32
N PRO A 108 -28.69 -32.51 5.85
CA PRO A 108 -28.93 -33.93 5.53
C PRO A 108 -29.17 -34.32 4.06
N LEU A 109 -29.21 -33.35 3.14
CA LEU A 109 -29.46 -33.56 1.71
C LEU A 109 -28.44 -32.84 0.83
N THR A 110 -27.46 -32.14 1.41
CA THR A 110 -26.45 -31.34 0.72
C THR A 110 -25.08 -31.55 1.36
N ALA A 111 -24.28 -32.38 0.70
CA ALA A 111 -22.98 -32.80 1.20
C ALA A 111 -22.11 -31.62 1.65
N ASN A 112 -21.77 -31.63 2.94
CA ASN A 112 -21.09 -30.54 3.62
C ASN A 112 -20.17 -31.10 4.74
N GLU A 113 -19.16 -31.89 4.38
CA GLU A 113 -18.20 -32.55 5.30
C GLU A 113 -17.60 -31.63 6.40
N ALA A 114 -17.58 -30.31 6.17
CA ALA A 114 -17.10 -29.32 7.12
C ALA A 114 -18.10 -28.94 8.23
N GLN A 115 -19.38 -29.30 8.08
CA GLN A 115 -20.49 -29.08 9.02
C GLN A 115 -20.49 -27.64 9.58
N ARG A 116 -20.18 -26.67 8.72
CA ARG A 116 -20.13 -25.27 9.13
C ARG A 116 -21.54 -24.76 9.38
N ASN A 117 -21.66 -23.91 10.39
CA ASN A 117 -22.88 -23.29 10.84
C ASN A 117 -22.50 -21.95 11.49
N LEU A 118 -22.49 -20.90 10.68
CA LEU A 118 -21.96 -19.60 11.06
C LEU A 118 -22.83 -18.91 12.13
N ASP A 119 -24.15 -18.94 11.99
CA ASP A 119 -25.09 -18.29 12.89
C ASP A 119 -25.53 -19.16 14.10
N ASN A 120 -25.25 -20.46 14.04
CA ASN A 120 -25.57 -21.50 15.03
C ASN A 120 -27.08 -21.76 15.21
N ASP A 121 -27.90 -21.63 14.17
CA ASP A 121 -29.35 -21.90 14.23
C ASP A 121 -29.72 -23.41 14.13
N GLY A 122 -28.80 -24.20 13.58
CA GLY A 122 -28.91 -25.66 13.43
C GLY A 122 -28.97 -26.15 11.98
N LEU A 123 -29.10 -25.24 11.02
CA LEU A 123 -28.85 -25.47 9.60
C LEU A 123 -27.37 -25.21 9.30
N GLY A 124 -26.83 -25.86 8.26
CA GLY A 124 -25.46 -25.63 7.83
C GLY A 124 -25.35 -24.60 6.71
N ASP A 125 -24.21 -23.92 6.60
CA ASP A 125 -23.99 -22.84 5.64
C ASP A 125 -24.33 -23.20 4.17
N LEU A 126 -24.31 -24.49 3.79
CA LEU A 126 -24.60 -24.93 2.42
C LEU A 126 -26.10 -25.13 2.13
N CYS A 127 -26.92 -25.25 3.16
CA CYS A 127 -28.36 -25.50 3.06
C CYS A 127 -29.20 -24.48 3.83
N ASP A 128 -28.55 -23.55 4.53
CA ASP A 128 -29.16 -22.41 5.18
C ASP A 128 -29.31 -21.26 4.18
N PRO A 129 -30.54 -20.73 3.95
CA PRO A 129 -30.75 -19.57 3.12
C PRO A 129 -30.33 -18.22 3.73
N ASP A 130 -30.01 -18.16 5.03
CA ASP A 130 -29.62 -16.97 5.81
C ASP A 130 -28.45 -17.35 6.74
N ALA A 131 -27.35 -17.82 6.15
CA ALA A 131 -26.32 -18.55 6.89
C ALA A 131 -25.53 -17.68 7.89
N ASP A 132 -25.57 -16.35 7.77
CA ASP A 132 -25.00 -15.43 8.75
C ASP A 132 -26.00 -14.88 9.77
N GLY A 133 -27.28 -15.20 9.63
CA GLY A 133 -28.36 -14.91 10.57
C GLY A 133 -28.69 -13.42 10.69
N ASP A 134 -28.42 -12.61 9.67
CA ASP A 134 -28.71 -11.18 9.67
C ASP A 134 -30.19 -10.85 9.34
N GLY A 135 -30.94 -11.87 8.88
CA GLY A 135 -32.35 -11.76 8.53
C GLY A 135 -32.62 -11.44 7.06
N HIS A 136 -31.59 -11.44 6.22
CA HIS A 136 -31.65 -11.37 4.77
C HIS A 136 -31.15 -12.68 4.17
N CYS A 137 -31.87 -13.18 3.17
CA CYS A 137 -31.49 -14.43 2.53
C CYS A 137 -30.68 -14.20 1.27
N ALA A 138 -29.86 -15.20 0.95
CA ALA A 138 -29.12 -15.29 -0.29
C ALA A 138 -29.96 -14.92 -1.52
N MET A 139 -29.36 -14.12 -2.39
CA MET A 139 -29.93 -13.71 -3.67
C MET A 139 -30.41 -14.91 -4.50
N GLY A 140 -31.73 -14.94 -4.79
CA GLY A 140 -32.36 -15.97 -5.60
C GLY A 140 -33.19 -16.98 -4.80
N VAL A 141 -33.18 -16.90 -3.47
CA VAL A 141 -34.10 -17.60 -2.58
C VAL A 141 -35.52 -17.04 -2.76
N LEU A 142 -36.55 -17.88 -2.70
CA LEU A 142 -37.92 -17.35 -2.74
C LEU A 142 -38.23 -16.69 -1.37
N PRO A 143 -38.91 -15.53 -1.31
CA PRO A 143 -39.22 -14.88 -0.03
C PRO A 143 -40.00 -15.75 0.97
N GLU A 144 -40.69 -16.79 0.48
CA GLU A 144 -41.42 -17.76 1.30
C GLU A 144 -40.51 -18.80 1.98
N GLN A 145 -39.27 -18.94 1.49
CA GLN A 145 -38.23 -19.83 2.02
C GLN A 145 -37.30 -19.12 3.01
N CYS A 146 -37.44 -17.79 3.14
CA CYS A 146 -36.70 -17.01 4.11
C CYS A 146 -37.21 -17.23 5.54
N PRO A 147 -36.31 -17.51 6.51
CA PRO A 147 -36.66 -17.54 7.91
C PRO A 147 -37.37 -16.24 8.32
N ASN A 148 -38.45 -16.36 9.12
CA ASN A 148 -39.21 -15.25 9.70
C ASN A 148 -39.77 -14.19 8.72
N GLY A 149 -39.82 -14.47 7.41
CA GLY A 149 -40.25 -13.50 6.39
C GLY A 149 -39.17 -12.47 6.02
N GLY A 150 -37.90 -12.88 6.12
CA GLY A 150 -36.72 -12.13 5.66
C GLY A 150 -36.79 -11.73 4.18
N LEU A 151 -35.90 -10.81 3.80
CA LEU A 151 -35.84 -10.28 2.43
C LEU A 151 -34.82 -11.09 1.63
N SER A 152 -35.17 -11.54 0.41
CA SER A 152 -34.24 -12.22 -0.50
C SER A 152 -33.49 -11.18 -1.32
N ASP A 153 -32.57 -10.48 -0.69
CA ASP A 153 -31.80 -9.42 -1.31
C ASP A 153 -30.34 -9.33 -0.82
N ASP A 154 -29.87 -10.37 -0.13
CA ASP A 154 -28.50 -10.43 0.36
C ASP A 154 -27.53 -11.05 -0.68
N CYS A 155 -26.48 -10.29 -0.97
CA CYS A 155 -25.42 -10.61 -1.92
C CYS A 155 -24.21 -11.30 -1.28
N GLY A 156 -24.20 -11.48 0.04
CA GLY A 156 -23.10 -12.04 0.82
C GLY A 156 -23.55 -12.82 2.05
N ASP A 157 -24.23 -13.94 1.83
CA ASP A 157 -24.84 -14.89 2.80
C ASP A 157 -23.91 -15.52 3.85
N LEU A 158 -22.63 -15.13 3.89
CA LEU A 158 -21.67 -15.58 4.91
C LEU A 158 -21.10 -14.39 5.71
N ASN A 159 -21.68 -13.19 5.55
CA ASN A 159 -21.21 -11.96 6.15
C ASN A 159 -22.36 -11.01 6.47
N ALA A 160 -22.78 -11.01 7.74
CA ALA A 160 -23.87 -10.18 8.27
C ALA A 160 -23.68 -8.64 8.13
N ALA A 161 -22.54 -8.19 7.59
CA ALA A 161 -22.31 -6.78 7.25
C ALA A 161 -22.65 -6.46 5.78
N THR A 162 -22.97 -7.45 4.96
CA THR A 162 -23.24 -7.31 3.53
C THR A 162 -24.74 -7.44 3.28
N LEU A 163 -25.49 -6.33 3.35
CA LEU A 163 -26.95 -6.37 3.17
C LEU A 163 -27.50 -5.05 2.62
N PRO A 164 -28.67 -5.07 1.96
CA PRO A 164 -29.25 -3.89 1.33
C PRO A 164 -29.37 -2.66 2.21
N GLY A 165 -28.71 -1.59 1.77
CA GLY A 165 -28.74 -0.29 2.44
C GLY A 165 -27.73 -0.12 3.58
N ASN A 166 -26.85 -1.11 3.82
CA ASN A 166 -25.66 -0.88 4.62
C ASN A 166 -24.74 0.18 3.97
N PRO A 167 -23.89 0.86 4.75
CA PRO A 167 -22.90 1.78 4.18
C PRO A 167 -21.75 1.01 3.55
N GLU A 168 -21.34 1.40 2.33
CA GLU A 168 -20.09 0.95 1.73
C GLU A 168 -18.88 1.31 2.60
N VAL A 169 -17.94 0.37 2.70
CA VAL A 169 -16.59 0.56 3.22
C VAL A 169 -15.58 0.17 2.14
N LEU A 170 -14.39 0.79 2.15
CA LEU A 170 -13.33 0.55 1.15
C LEU A 170 -12.72 -0.84 1.39
N ASP A 171 -13.44 -1.90 1.06
CA ASP A 171 -12.98 -3.30 1.20
C ASP A 171 -13.14 -4.10 -0.10
N GLY A 172 -13.74 -3.50 -1.14
CA GLY A 172 -13.94 -4.14 -2.43
C GLY A 172 -15.13 -5.11 -2.48
N GLU A 173 -15.89 -5.24 -1.39
CA GLU A 173 -17.16 -5.95 -1.35
C GLU A 173 -18.33 -4.99 -1.63
N ASP A 174 -19.44 -5.50 -2.16
CA ASP A 174 -20.70 -4.73 -2.34
C ASP A 174 -21.48 -4.79 -1.03
N ASN A 175 -21.06 -4.05 0.01
CA ASN A 175 -21.65 -4.18 1.34
C ASN A 175 -23.14 -3.82 1.38
N ASN A 176 -23.63 -3.07 0.38
CA ASN A 176 -25.02 -2.61 0.30
C ASN A 176 -25.87 -3.31 -0.77
N CYS A 177 -25.33 -4.31 -1.45
CA CYS A 177 -25.98 -5.15 -2.45
C CYS A 177 -26.69 -4.39 -3.58
N ASN A 178 -26.13 -3.27 -4.06
CA ASN A 178 -26.71 -2.54 -5.19
C ASN A 178 -26.09 -2.89 -6.56
N GLY A 179 -25.16 -3.84 -6.58
CA GLY A 179 -24.48 -4.32 -7.77
C GLY A 179 -23.25 -3.50 -8.14
N SER A 180 -22.70 -2.73 -7.20
CA SER A 180 -21.43 -2.01 -7.30
C SER A 180 -20.70 -2.18 -5.97
N ALA A 181 -19.38 -2.27 -6.00
CA ALA A 181 -18.58 -2.25 -4.78
C ALA A 181 -17.99 -0.85 -4.60
N ASP A 182 -17.91 -0.38 -3.36
CA ASP A 182 -17.28 0.87 -2.95
C ASP A 182 -17.89 2.16 -3.57
N GLU A 183 -19.08 2.09 -4.16
CA GLU A 183 -19.69 3.26 -4.79
C GLU A 183 -20.23 4.24 -3.76
N GLY A 184 -20.04 5.53 -4.05
CA GLY A 184 -20.59 6.54 -3.16
C GLY A 184 -19.99 6.53 -1.75
N ILE A 185 -18.84 5.87 -1.53
CA ILE A 185 -17.99 6.08 -0.34
C ILE A 185 -17.62 7.56 -0.30
N ARG A 186 -18.46 8.31 0.40
CA ARG A 186 -18.16 9.65 0.86
C ARG A 186 -17.26 9.42 2.05
N MET A 187 -15.97 9.72 1.94
CA MET A 187 -15.14 9.91 3.12
C MET A 187 -15.88 10.94 3.99
N ASN A 188 -16.54 10.45 5.04
CA ASN A 188 -17.32 11.28 5.94
C ASN A 188 -16.39 12.37 6.51
N ALA A 189 -16.98 13.49 6.94
CA ALA A 189 -16.30 14.71 7.38
C ALA A 189 -14.87 14.44 7.87
N ALA A 190 -13.88 15.01 7.15
CA ALA A 190 -12.47 14.78 7.41
C ALA A 190 -12.17 14.77 8.92
N SER A 191 -11.50 13.72 9.38
CA SER A 191 -11.12 13.53 10.79
C SER A 191 -10.45 14.79 11.35
N LEU A 192 -9.73 15.50 10.49
CA LEU A 192 -9.11 16.78 10.76
C LEU A 192 -9.28 17.72 9.56
N THR A 193 -9.68 18.98 9.79
CA THR A 193 -9.65 20.05 8.78
C THR A 193 -8.99 21.30 9.34
N ILE A 194 -8.02 21.85 8.61
CA ILE A 194 -7.32 23.10 8.92
C ILE A 194 -7.59 24.12 7.82
N ASP A 195 -8.16 25.28 8.19
CA ASP A 195 -8.45 26.36 7.25
C ASP A 195 -7.35 27.45 7.31
N PHE A 196 -6.62 27.61 6.22
CA PHE A 196 -5.58 28.63 6.03
C PHE A 196 -6.13 29.92 5.40
N GLY A 197 -7.45 30.03 5.24
CA GLY A 197 -8.12 31.22 4.74
C GLY A 197 -7.81 31.50 3.27
N GLY A 198 -7.34 32.71 2.96
CA GLY A 198 -7.07 33.17 1.59
C GLY A 198 -5.66 32.88 1.07
N GLU A 199 -4.85 32.10 1.79
CA GLU A 199 -3.47 31.80 1.39
C GLU A 199 -3.39 30.55 0.51
N SER A 200 -2.71 30.61 -0.64
CA SER A 200 -2.44 29.43 -1.47
C SER A 200 -1.53 28.45 -0.71
N ILE A 201 -1.94 27.19 -0.60
CA ILE A 201 -1.24 26.18 0.18
C ILE A 201 -0.73 24.98 -0.64
N VAL A 202 0.24 24.28 -0.08
CA VAL A 202 0.64 22.91 -0.42
C VAL A 202 0.86 22.19 0.90
N ALA A 203 0.38 20.97 1.05
CA ALA A 203 0.65 20.15 2.23
C ALA A 203 1.48 18.92 1.83
N ALA A 204 2.22 18.32 2.75
CA ALA A 204 2.90 17.02 2.58
C ALA A 204 3.22 16.40 3.94
N SER A 205 3.28 15.07 4.00
CA SER A 205 3.93 14.37 5.11
C SER A 205 5.41 14.74 5.13
N ILE A 206 5.98 14.85 6.33
CA ILE A 206 7.41 15.13 6.54
C ILE A 206 8.10 14.01 7.33
N GLY A 207 7.44 12.86 7.49
CA GLY A 207 7.95 11.76 8.33
C GLY A 207 7.85 12.05 9.82
N ASP A 208 8.50 11.25 10.65
CA ASP A 208 8.60 11.47 12.10
C ASP A 208 9.71 12.48 12.39
N PHE A 209 9.39 13.77 12.24
CA PHE A 209 10.34 14.88 12.33
C PHE A 209 10.67 15.23 13.79
N ASN A 210 9.80 14.86 14.73
CA ASN A 210 10.00 15.06 16.17
C ASN A 210 10.41 13.79 16.94
N GLY A 211 10.52 12.64 16.29
CA GLY A 211 10.96 11.37 16.86
C GLY A 211 10.01 10.80 17.91
N ASP A 212 8.70 10.99 17.75
CA ASP A 212 7.67 10.46 18.67
C ASP A 212 6.98 9.17 18.19
N GLY A 213 7.38 8.68 17.02
CA GLY A 213 6.88 7.46 16.39
C GLY A 213 5.61 7.68 15.55
N ARG A 214 5.14 8.91 15.39
CA ARG A 214 4.00 9.25 14.51
C ARG A 214 4.50 10.02 13.30
N SER A 215 3.75 9.95 12.22
CA SER A 215 4.04 10.78 11.06
C SER A 215 3.62 12.22 11.33
N ASP A 216 4.51 13.16 10.99
CA ASP A 216 4.24 14.59 11.03
C ASP A 216 3.91 15.10 9.63
N PHE A 217 3.31 16.29 9.56
CA PHE A 217 3.06 16.94 8.28
C PHE A 217 3.35 18.42 8.32
N ALA A 218 3.57 18.99 7.13
CA ALA A 218 3.74 20.42 6.96
C ALA A 218 2.82 21.00 5.89
N VAL A 219 2.52 22.29 6.05
CA VAL A 219 1.71 23.07 5.12
C VAL A 219 2.47 24.33 4.73
N GLY A 220 2.84 24.43 3.47
CA GLY A 220 3.53 25.57 2.89
C GLY A 220 2.56 26.62 2.38
N SER A 221 2.79 27.88 2.76
CA SER A 221 2.04 29.05 2.31
C SER A 221 3.00 30.07 1.69
N ALA A 222 3.41 29.80 0.45
CA ALA A 222 4.46 30.56 -0.23
C ALA A 222 4.11 32.04 -0.48
N MET A 223 2.82 32.38 -0.52
CA MET A 223 2.35 33.74 -0.75
C MET A 223 2.11 34.53 0.53
N ALA A 224 2.25 33.91 1.71
CA ALA A 224 2.13 34.57 2.99
C ALA A 224 3.09 35.76 3.12
N ASN A 225 2.63 36.80 3.82
CA ASN A 225 3.40 38.00 4.17
C ASN A 225 4.20 38.59 2.99
N ARG A 226 3.49 39.10 1.97
CA ARG A 226 4.09 39.67 0.74
C ARG A 226 5.02 38.68 0.02
N ALA A 227 4.61 37.41 -0.06
CA ALA A 227 5.38 36.33 -0.66
C ALA A 227 6.76 36.12 0.00
N THR A 228 6.92 36.47 1.27
CA THR A 228 8.04 35.99 2.08
C THR A 228 7.95 34.46 2.21
N GLY A 229 6.73 33.97 2.41
CA GLY A 229 6.39 32.55 2.54
C GLY A 229 6.50 32.05 3.98
N LYS A 230 5.68 31.05 4.30
CA LYS A 230 5.67 30.35 5.59
C LYS A 230 5.56 28.84 5.37
N LEU A 231 6.09 28.06 6.30
CA LEU A 231 5.86 26.62 6.41
C LEU A 231 5.39 26.31 7.83
N TYR A 232 4.20 25.74 7.96
CA TYR A 232 3.60 25.34 9.23
C TYR A 232 3.82 23.84 9.41
N VAL A 233 4.48 23.42 10.49
CA VAL A 233 4.68 22.00 10.84
C VAL A 233 3.74 21.64 11.97
N PHE A 234 3.08 20.49 11.84
CA PHE A 234 2.20 19.92 12.84
C PHE A 234 2.70 18.52 13.19
N TYR A 235 2.91 18.30 14.48
CA TYR A 235 3.32 16.99 14.98
C TYR A 235 2.14 16.04 15.12
N GLY A 236 2.36 14.78 14.79
CA GLY A 236 1.40 13.68 14.91
C GLY A 236 0.88 13.55 16.34
N LYS A 237 -0.42 13.35 16.50
CA LYS A 237 -1.10 13.34 17.81
C LYS A 237 -2.20 12.28 17.82
N PRO A 238 -2.35 11.50 18.90
CA PRO A 238 -3.42 10.50 19.00
C PRO A 238 -4.81 11.14 19.01
N GLU A 239 -4.90 12.37 19.52
CA GLU A 239 -6.12 13.17 19.53
C GLU A 239 -5.81 14.59 19.06
N TRP A 240 -6.65 15.11 18.16
CA TRP A 240 -6.52 16.45 17.62
C TRP A 240 -7.61 17.38 18.17
N PRO A 241 -7.28 18.65 18.49
CA PRO A 241 -8.29 19.59 18.94
C PRO A 241 -9.22 19.97 17.77
N ALA A 242 -10.54 19.99 18.00
CA ALA A 242 -11.50 20.41 16.99
C ALA A 242 -12.05 21.83 17.30
N PRO A 243 -11.84 22.85 16.45
CA PRO A 243 -11.08 22.85 15.19
C PRO A 243 -9.56 23.04 15.40
N VAL A 244 -8.76 22.51 14.47
CA VAL A 244 -7.33 22.83 14.39
C VAL A 244 -7.14 24.11 13.57
N LEU A 245 -6.35 25.04 14.08
CA LEU A 245 -6.07 26.33 13.46
C LEU A 245 -4.60 26.41 13.03
N PRO A 246 -4.26 27.16 11.96
CA PRO A 246 -2.87 27.38 11.56
C PRO A 246 -1.97 27.92 12.69
N ALA A 247 -2.54 28.70 13.61
CA ALA A 247 -1.83 29.25 14.77
C ALA A 247 -1.45 28.20 15.83
N GLN A 248 -1.93 26.97 15.71
CA GLN A 248 -1.60 25.83 16.57
C GLN A 248 -0.52 24.94 15.97
N ALA A 249 0.08 25.33 14.83
CA ALA A 249 1.26 24.67 14.30
C ALA A 249 2.35 24.63 15.39
N ASP A 250 2.99 23.47 15.53
CA ASP A 250 4.03 23.24 16.54
C ASP A 250 5.30 24.03 16.17
N VAL A 251 5.61 24.15 14.87
CA VAL A 251 6.69 24.98 14.33
C VAL A 251 6.20 25.81 13.15
N VAL A 252 6.67 27.05 13.05
CA VAL A 252 6.45 27.90 11.87
C VAL A 252 7.78 28.43 11.34
N PHE A 253 8.19 27.97 10.17
CA PHE A 253 9.34 28.53 9.45
C PHE A 253 8.91 29.74 8.63
N ASN A 254 9.53 30.88 8.88
CA ASN A 254 9.32 32.11 8.13
C ASN A 254 10.40 32.25 7.05
N GLY A 255 9.99 32.61 5.84
CA GLY A 255 10.93 32.93 4.78
C GLY A 255 11.82 34.13 5.12
N PRO A 256 13.03 34.20 4.54
CA PRO A 256 14.04 35.17 4.97
C PRO A 256 13.73 36.60 4.54
N VAL A 257 13.24 36.82 3.32
CA VAL A 257 12.93 38.16 2.79
C VAL A 257 11.67 38.17 1.93
N GLY A 258 11.08 39.35 1.75
CA GLY A 258 9.92 39.54 0.87
C GLY A 258 10.19 39.04 -0.55
N GLY A 259 9.31 38.19 -1.06
CA GLY A 259 9.46 37.55 -2.37
C GLY A 259 10.30 36.26 -2.38
N SER A 260 10.79 35.77 -1.25
CA SER A 260 11.49 34.49 -1.16
C SER A 260 10.61 33.28 -1.42
N ARG A 261 9.31 33.37 -1.14
CA ARG A 261 8.31 32.32 -1.39
C ARG A 261 8.64 31.00 -0.67
N ALA A 262 9.15 31.10 0.57
CA ALA A 262 9.47 29.94 1.39
C ALA A 262 8.25 29.03 1.60
N GLY A 263 8.45 27.71 1.57
CA GLY A 263 7.36 26.73 1.65
C GLY A 263 6.58 26.58 0.35
N GLU A 264 7.08 27.09 -0.79
CA GLU A 264 6.49 26.76 -2.10
C GLU A 264 6.68 25.28 -2.45
N SER A 265 7.80 24.71 -2.04
CA SER A 265 8.07 23.29 -2.07
C SER A 265 8.93 22.93 -0.87
N PHE A 266 8.65 21.78 -0.29
CA PHE A 266 9.30 21.17 0.86
C PHE A 266 9.03 19.67 0.77
N GLY A 267 9.72 18.88 1.58
CA GLY A 267 9.47 17.44 1.64
C GLY A 267 10.34 16.76 2.67
N ASN A 268 9.89 15.58 3.10
CA ASN A 268 10.70 14.65 3.90
C ASN A 268 11.99 14.32 3.14
N THR A 269 13.15 14.44 3.78
CA THR A 269 14.44 14.02 3.25
C THR A 269 14.91 12.66 3.77
N GLY A 270 14.08 11.98 4.57
CA GLY A 270 14.55 10.89 5.41
C GLY A 270 15.54 11.41 6.45
N ASP A 271 16.29 10.51 7.05
CA ASP A 271 17.30 10.82 8.06
C ASP A 271 18.66 11.04 7.37
N VAL A 272 18.97 12.30 7.03
CA VAL A 272 20.18 12.65 6.24
C VAL A 272 21.44 12.69 7.11
N ASN A 273 21.28 12.80 8.43
CA ASN A 273 22.37 12.89 9.39
C ASN A 273 22.50 11.64 10.29
N ARG A 274 21.58 10.68 10.13
CA ARG A 274 21.46 9.42 10.86
C ARG A 274 21.26 9.58 12.37
N ASP A 275 20.52 10.61 12.79
CA ASP A 275 20.22 10.83 14.20
C ASP A 275 18.97 10.08 14.69
N GLY A 276 18.17 9.51 13.79
CA GLY A 276 16.97 8.73 14.07
C GLY A 276 15.67 9.50 13.87
N CYS A 277 15.71 10.79 13.50
CA CYS A 277 14.54 11.56 13.11
C CYS A 277 14.51 11.79 11.60
N SER A 278 13.31 12.00 11.07
CA SER A 278 13.19 12.47 9.69
C SER A 278 13.64 13.93 9.62
N ASP A 279 14.37 14.26 8.56
CA ASP A 279 14.80 15.62 8.25
C ASP A 279 13.90 16.25 7.18
N LEU A 280 13.95 17.58 7.07
CA LEU A 280 13.07 18.36 6.21
C LEU A 280 13.87 19.26 5.29
N VAL A 281 13.58 19.21 3.98
CA VAL A 281 13.98 20.31 3.09
C VAL A 281 12.91 21.39 3.04
N VAL A 282 13.34 22.65 2.99
CA VAL A 282 12.47 23.79 2.71
C VAL A 282 13.06 24.64 1.59
N THR A 283 12.29 24.90 0.54
CA THR A 283 12.72 25.78 -0.56
C THR A 283 12.17 27.18 -0.41
N ALA A 284 12.99 28.16 -0.81
CA ALA A 284 12.67 29.57 -0.92
C ALA A 284 13.13 30.07 -2.31
N PRO A 285 12.41 29.73 -3.39
CA PRO A 285 12.84 29.89 -4.77
C PRO A 285 13.10 31.35 -5.20
N GLY A 286 12.56 32.32 -4.48
CA GLY A 286 12.69 33.74 -4.82
C GLY A 286 11.85 34.17 -6.03
N ILE A 287 11.81 35.47 -6.29
CA ILE A 287 11.25 36.05 -7.51
C ILE A 287 12.43 36.48 -8.40
N ALA A 288 12.49 35.92 -9.61
CA ALA A 288 13.45 36.33 -10.63
C ALA A 288 13.15 37.77 -11.10
N GLY A 289 13.79 38.76 -10.48
CA GLY A 289 13.77 40.16 -10.92
C GLY A 289 15.05 40.55 -11.65
N GLN A 290 14.95 41.25 -12.78
CA GLN A 290 16.08 41.94 -13.39
C GLN A 290 16.35 43.24 -12.60
N GLY A 291 16.96 43.16 -11.41
CA GLY A 291 17.26 44.34 -10.58
C GLY A 291 17.82 44.04 -9.18
N GLN A 292 18.29 45.09 -8.49
CA GLN A 292 18.92 45.09 -7.14
C GLN A 292 17.97 44.68 -5.98
N GLY A 293 16.96 43.85 -6.24
CA GLY A 293 15.99 43.34 -5.27
C GLY A 293 15.46 41.94 -5.59
N ALA A 294 16.13 41.19 -6.49
CA ALA A 294 15.80 39.80 -6.74
C ALA A 294 16.28 38.91 -5.59
N SER A 295 15.36 38.23 -4.90
CA SER A 295 15.73 37.14 -4.00
C SER A 295 16.27 36.01 -4.85
N ARG A 296 17.56 35.70 -4.70
CA ARG A 296 18.14 34.45 -5.23
C ARG A 296 17.46 33.27 -4.53
N GLY A 297 17.17 32.20 -5.26
CA GLY A 297 16.59 30.98 -4.69
C GLY A 297 17.52 30.38 -3.64
N LYS A 298 16.94 29.94 -2.52
CA LYS A 298 17.63 29.22 -1.43
C LYS A 298 16.91 27.91 -1.16
N VAL A 299 17.65 26.94 -0.64
CA VAL A 299 17.15 25.65 -0.16
C VAL A 299 17.75 25.45 1.21
N TYR A 300 16.94 25.00 2.17
CA TYR A 300 17.33 24.73 3.55
C TYR A 300 17.12 23.25 3.85
N VAL A 301 18.07 22.61 4.50
CA VAL A 301 17.87 21.30 5.15
C VAL A 301 17.78 21.59 6.64
N VAL A 302 16.70 21.13 7.26
CA VAL A 302 16.37 21.32 8.67
C VAL A 302 16.39 19.93 9.31
N TYR A 303 17.23 19.74 10.32
CA TYR A 303 17.29 18.46 10.99
C TYR A 303 16.13 18.27 11.95
N GLY A 304 15.56 17.07 11.94
CA GLY A 304 14.60 16.61 12.94
C GLY A 304 15.20 16.66 14.34
N GLN A 305 14.37 16.89 15.35
CA GLN A 305 14.83 16.91 16.75
C GLN A 305 13.80 16.30 17.66
N GLY A 306 14.24 15.43 18.56
CA GLY A 306 13.31 14.59 19.27
C GLY A 306 13.93 13.74 20.36
N PRO A 307 13.11 13.13 21.23
CA PRO A 307 13.56 12.18 22.23
C PRO A 307 14.28 10.97 21.60
N ALA A 308 13.84 10.52 20.42
CA ALA A 308 14.45 9.42 19.69
C ALA A 308 15.79 9.79 19.02
N CYS A 309 16.02 11.07 18.70
CA CYS A 309 17.18 11.53 17.93
C CYS A 309 18.06 12.56 18.65
N SER A 310 18.14 12.49 19.99
CA SER A 310 19.02 13.32 20.82
C SER A 310 18.76 14.83 20.71
N GLY A 311 17.52 15.26 20.91
CA GLY A 311 17.14 16.67 20.91
C GLY A 311 15.87 16.95 21.71
N VAL A 312 15.44 18.22 21.67
CA VAL A 312 14.10 18.63 22.07
C VAL A 312 13.36 19.00 20.79
N PRO A 313 12.11 18.54 20.58
CA PRO A 313 11.32 18.95 19.43
C PRO A 313 11.38 20.45 19.19
N LEU A 314 11.60 20.83 17.93
CA LEU A 314 11.55 22.23 17.53
C LEU A 314 10.16 22.80 17.87
N GLN A 315 10.10 24.05 18.31
CA GLN A 315 8.84 24.70 18.67
C GLN A 315 8.86 26.20 18.33
N GLY A 316 7.69 26.74 18.02
CA GLY A 316 7.47 28.17 17.82
C GLY A 316 7.90 28.69 16.44
N GLU A 317 8.14 30.00 16.35
CA GLU A 317 8.50 30.63 15.08
C GLU A 317 10.03 30.62 14.87
N ILE A 318 10.46 30.06 13.74
CA ILE A 318 11.86 30.01 13.31
C ILE A 318 12.00 30.87 12.05
N ASP A 319 12.96 31.79 12.05
CA ASP A 319 13.26 32.62 10.88
C ASP A 319 14.39 32.00 10.08
N LEU A 320 14.10 31.58 8.84
CA LEU A 320 15.07 30.96 7.94
C LEU A 320 16.25 31.88 7.57
N GLU A 321 16.15 33.20 7.81
CA GLU A 321 17.30 34.10 7.69
C GLU A 321 18.34 33.89 8.80
N ASN A 322 17.90 33.50 10.00
CA ASN A 322 18.68 33.59 11.24
C ASN A 322 19.13 32.24 11.79
N VAL A 323 18.92 31.14 11.05
CA VAL A 323 19.20 29.78 11.54
C VAL A 323 20.69 29.38 11.61
N GLY A 324 21.61 30.34 11.51
CA GLY A 324 22.95 30.20 12.06
C GLY A 324 23.80 29.05 11.49
N GLY A 325 24.00 29.01 10.17
CA GLY A 325 25.03 28.18 9.53
C GLY A 325 25.48 28.80 8.21
N ILE A 326 26.78 29.12 8.08
CA ILE A 326 27.45 29.43 6.80
C ILE A 326 27.90 28.06 6.21
N ILE A 327 28.03 27.75 4.91
CA ILE A 327 28.40 28.51 3.71
C ILE A 327 27.85 27.76 2.46
N ALA A 328 27.77 28.46 1.33
CA ALA A 328 27.82 27.83 0.00
C ALA A 328 28.80 26.63 -0.01
N GLY A 329 28.27 25.47 -0.37
CA GLY A 329 28.93 24.18 -0.17
C GLY A 329 28.51 23.57 1.16
N MET A 330 27.71 22.50 1.09
CA MET A 330 27.13 21.65 2.15
C MET A 330 28.14 20.98 3.12
N ASN A 331 28.31 21.48 4.33
CA ASN A 331 29.05 20.72 5.34
C ASN A 331 28.04 20.29 6.41
N PHE A 332 27.65 19.01 6.39
CA PHE A 332 26.70 18.39 7.35
C PHE A 332 27.24 18.33 8.80
N LEU A 333 28.42 18.90 9.06
CA LEU A 333 29.14 18.84 10.35
C LEU A 333 28.81 19.99 11.32
N SER A 334 27.78 20.80 11.07
CA SER A 334 27.41 21.88 11.98
C SER A 334 26.57 21.35 13.15
N PRO A 335 26.91 21.66 14.42
CA PRO A 335 26.05 21.36 15.57
C PRO A 335 24.85 22.33 15.67
N GLN A 336 24.33 22.81 14.55
CA GLN A 336 23.20 23.76 14.45
C GLN A 336 22.08 23.13 13.61
N PRO A 337 20.80 23.44 13.89
CA PRO A 337 19.67 22.65 13.38
C PRO A 337 19.35 22.81 11.88
N VAL A 338 20.03 23.71 11.15
CA VAL A 338 19.68 24.08 9.76
C VAL A 338 20.91 24.45 8.91
N GLY A 339 20.97 23.95 7.66
CA GLY A 339 21.95 24.31 6.62
C GLY A 339 21.29 24.82 5.32
N TYR A 340 22.03 25.44 4.38
CA TYR A 340 21.47 25.93 3.09
C TYR A 340 22.38 25.79 1.86
N PHE A 341 21.78 25.77 0.65
CA PHE A 341 22.48 25.73 -0.65
C PHE A 341 22.55 27.09 -1.35
N LEU A 342 23.71 27.38 -1.97
CA LEU A 342 23.86 28.39 -3.03
C LEU A 342 24.62 27.75 -4.19
N GLY A 343 24.06 27.80 -5.40
CA GLY A 343 24.84 27.52 -6.61
C GLY A 343 25.96 28.55 -6.74
N SER A 344 27.22 28.13 -6.57
CA SER A 344 28.37 29.02 -6.69
C SER A 344 29.07 28.80 -8.03
N ASP A 345 29.00 29.82 -8.88
CA ASP A 345 30.14 30.20 -9.72
C ASP A 345 30.37 31.71 -9.57
N ALA A 346 31.51 32.07 -8.99
CA ALA A 346 31.91 33.45 -8.68
C ALA A 346 32.27 34.30 -9.93
N GLY A 347 31.85 33.87 -11.12
CA GLY A 347 32.07 34.57 -12.40
C GLY A 347 30.83 34.79 -13.25
N ASP A 348 29.68 34.20 -12.90
CA ASP A 348 28.47 34.24 -13.72
C ASP A 348 27.28 34.71 -12.90
N ALA A 349 27.23 36.03 -12.65
CA ALA A 349 26.25 36.70 -11.80
C ALA A 349 24.78 36.60 -12.26
N GLN A 350 24.48 35.76 -13.27
CA GLN A 350 23.15 35.52 -13.82
C GLN A 350 22.63 34.07 -13.65
N ARG A 351 23.38 33.15 -13.02
CA ARG A 351 23.09 31.71 -13.07
C ARG A 351 23.02 31.02 -11.69
N VAL A 352 22.00 31.37 -10.91
CA VAL A 352 21.67 30.68 -9.64
C VAL A 352 20.38 29.86 -9.87
N PRO A 353 20.20 28.68 -9.26
CA PRO A 353 19.14 27.75 -9.65
C PRO A 353 17.77 28.37 -9.39
N LEU A 354 16.94 28.51 -10.45
CA LEU A 354 15.51 28.71 -10.24
C LEU A 354 14.97 27.35 -9.81
N VAL A 355 14.65 27.22 -8.53
CA VAL A 355 13.87 26.09 -8.03
C VAL A 355 12.45 26.30 -8.57
N ASN A 356 11.99 25.40 -9.44
CA ASN A 356 10.66 25.52 -10.06
C ASN A 356 9.56 25.19 -9.05
N ARG A 357 8.37 25.75 -9.24
CA ARG A 357 7.18 25.67 -8.35
C ARG A 357 6.70 24.26 -7.94
N ASP A 358 7.27 23.17 -8.46
CA ASP A 358 6.66 21.84 -8.35
C ASP A 358 7.69 20.68 -8.20
N GLN A 359 8.86 20.92 -7.60
CA GLN A 359 9.98 19.99 -7.65
C GLN A 359 10.75 19.90 -6.34
N PHE A 360 10.40 18.94 -5.50
CA PHE A 360 11.36 18.32 -4.58
C PHE A 360 10.75 17.08 -3.93
N ILE A 361 11.52 16.00 -3.86
CA ILE A 361 11.33 14.92 -2.90
C ILE A 361 12.73 14.54 -2.39
N GLY A 362 12.83 14.32 -1.08
CA GLY A 362 14.00 13.76 -0.42
C GLY A 362 14.54 12.54 -1.13
N GLY A 363 15.86 12.44 -1.18
CA GLY A 363 16.47 11.18 -1.57
C GLY A 363 16.28 10.20 -0.43
N ASN A 364 15.80 9.02 -0.76
CA ASN A 364 16.18 7.84 0.02
C ASN A 364 17.72 7.70 -0.03
N ASP A 365 18.26 6.69 0.63
CA ASP A 365 19.68 6.37 0.60
C ASP A 365 20.09 5.82 -0.80
N LEU A 366 20.50 6.72 -1.71
CA LEU A 366 20.78 6.38 -3.12
C LEU A 366 22.16 5.75 -3.31
N ASN A 367 23.08 5.99 -2.38
CA ASN A 367 24.41 5.38 -2.36
C ASN A 367 24.53 4.20 -1.38
N HIS A 368 23.45 3.88 -0.66
CA HIS A 368 23.34 2.80 0.31
C HIS A 368 24.41 2.89 1.43
N ASP A 369 24.72 4.11 1.87
CA ASP A 369 25.66 4.37 2.97
C ASP A 369 24.96 4.38 4.35
N GLY A 370 23.65 4.21 4.38
CA GLY A 370 22.79 4.19 5.55
C GLY A 370 22.33 5.58 5.99
N CYS A 371 22.48 6.60 5.14
CA CYS A 371 22.03 7.96 5.36
C CYS A 371 21.21 8.42 4.15
N SER A 372 20.15 9.17 4.42
CA SER A 372 19.28 9.63 3.34
C SER A 372 19.92 10.77 2.56
N ASP A 373 19.59 10.90 1.28
CA ASP A 373 20.21 11.88 0.38
C ASP A 373 19.26 13.05 0.07
N VAL A 374 19.78 14.08 -0.58
CA VAL A 374 19.01 15.26 -0.97
C VAL A 374 19.11 15.49 -2.47
N VAL A 375 17.99 15.41 -3.19
CA VAL A 375 17.96 15.61 -4.66
C VAL A 375 17.20 16.86 -5.06
N LEU A 376 17.90 17.84 -5.62
CA LEU A 376 17.38 19.16 -5.94
C LEU A 376 17.40 19.41 -7.44
N SER A 377 16.32 19.95 -8.01
CA SER A 377 16.36 20.50 -9.36
C SER A 377 16.62 22.00 -9.33
N GLY A 378 17.25 22.50 -10.38
CA GLY A 378 17.44 23.91 -10.57
C GLY A 378 17.87 24.25 -11.98
N GLY A 379 17.37 25.37 -12.51
CA GLY A 379 17.67 25.72 -13.89
C GLY A 379 17.35 27.15 -14.26
N THR A 380 17.67 27.51 -15.50
CA THR A 380 17.18 28.70 -16.17
C THR A 380 16.17 28.29 -17.26
N VAL A 381 15.58 29.27 -17.94
CA VAL A 381 14.74 29.03 -19.12
C VAL A 381 15.49 28.33 -20.27
N GLU A 382 16.83 28.33 -20.26
CA GLU A 382 17.68 27.78 -21.32
C GLU A 382 18.34 26.44 -20.94
N ARG A 383 18.36 26.07 -19.66
CA ARG A 383 19.00 24.83 -19.17
C ARG A 383 18.42 24.40 -17.82
N SER A 384 18.19 23.11 -17.64
CA SER A 384 17.75 22.55 -16.36
C SER A 384 18.73 21.49 -15.89
N ASP A 385 19.10 21.56 -14.61
CA ASP A 385 20.05 20.66 -13.95
C ASP A 385 19.39 20.01 -12.73
N VAL A 386 19.89 18.85 -12.34
CA VAL A 386 19.56 18.17 -11.08
C VAL A 386 20.85 17.98 -10.28
N PHE A 387 20.77 18.17 -8.98
CA PHE A 387 21.87 18.06 -8.02
C PHE A 387 21.50 16.98 -7.01
N VAL A 388 22.37 15.99 -6.82
CA VAL A 388 22.25 14.98 -5.76
C VAL A 388 23.31 15.31 -4.72
N ALA A 389 22.91 15.42 -3.46
CA ALA A 389 23.74 15.71 -2.32
C ALA A 389 23.67 14.53 -1.36
N TYR A 390 24.80 13.87 -1.11
CA TYR A 390 24.82 12.69 -0.26
C TYR A 390 24.70 13.05 1.23
N GLY A 391 23.93 12.26 1.97
CA GLY A 391 23.80 12.34 3.43
C GLY A 391 25.13 12.13 4.15
N HIS A 392 25.23 12.63 5.38
CA HIS A 392 26.44 12.45 6.18
C HIS A 392 26.17 12.57 7.69
N GLY A 393 26.77 11.66 8.46
CA GLY A 393 26.49 11.46 9.87
C GLY A 393 27.36 10.38 10.50
N SER A 394 27.36 10.27 11.83
CA SER A 394 28.08 9.18 12.51
C SER A 394 27.40 7.85 12.22
N GLY A 395 28.08 6.98 11.45
CA GLY A 395 27.55 5.66 11.10
C GLY A 395 27.22 5.50 9.61
N CYS A 396 27.17 6.59 8.81
CA CYS A 396 27.12 6.45 7.36
C CYS A 396 28.39 5.72 6.88
N VAL A 397 28.22 4.58 6.21
CA VAL A 397 29.32 3.71 5.76
C VAL A 397 29.85 4.26 4.45
N ASN A 398 30.81 5.18 4.54
CA ASN A 398 31.39 5.76 3.36
C ASN A 398 32.45 4.82 2.73
N GLU A 399 32.03 3.85 1.91
CA GLU A 399 32.98 3.05 1.13
C GLU A 399 33.61 3.85 -0.03
N GLN A 400 33.09 5.03 -0.40
CA GLN A 400 33.65 5.83 -1.51
C GLN A 400 33.76 7.36 -1.32
N VAL A 401 33.81 7.88 -0.08
CA VAL A 401 34.39 9.22 0.10
C VAL A 401 35.84 9.18 -0.32
N ARG A 402 36.17 9.92 -1.39
CA ARG A 402 37.56 10.21 -1.78
C ARG A 402 38.29 10.69 -0.54
N SER A 403 39.18 9.85 -0.01
CA SER A 403 39.93 10.11 1.21
C SER A 403 40.63 11.48 1.12
N GLY A 404 40.07 12.50 1.78
CA GLY A 404 40.67 13.83 1.86
C GLY A 404 39.78 15.04 1.55
N ALA A 405 38.51 14.87 1.18
CA ALA A 405 37.62 16.02 0.97
C ALA A 405 37.23 16.68 2.31
N GLN A 406 37.53 17.96 2.46
CA GLN A 406 37.20 18.78 3.64
C GLN A 406 36.28 19.96 3.27
N ASN A 407 35.94 20.13 1.98
CA ASN A 407 35.07 21.17 1.43
C ASN A 407 34.47 20.76 0.08
N LEU A 408 33.33 21.37 -0.25
CA LEU A 408 32.38 20.95 -1.29
C LEU A 408 32.69 21.33 -2.72
N ASN A 409 33.88 21.85 -2.93
CA ASN A 409 34.40 21.97 -4.28
C ASN A 409 35.02 20.64 -4.76
N ASP A 410 35.13 19.61 -3.91
CA ASP A 410 35.89 18.40 -4.23
C ASP A 410 35.21 17.02 -4.01
N ALA A 411 33.97 16.87 -3.49
CA ALA A 411 33.40 15.49 -3.38
C ALA A 411 31.86 15.27 -3.34
N ASP A 412 31.00 16.13 -2.79
CA ASP A 412 29.72 15.58 -2.25
C ASP A 412 28.43 15.92 -3.03
N VAL A 413 28.52 16.53 -4.22
CA VAL A 413 27.35 16.82 -5.08
C VAL A 413 27.53 16.31 -6.50
N ILE A 414 26.62 15.47 -6.98
CA ILE A 414 26.54 15.08 -8.39
C ILE A 414 25.63 16.07 -9.12
N ARG A 415 26.11 16.63 -10.24
CA ARG A 415 25.31 17.44 -11.16
C ARG A 415 24.95 16.64 -12.41
N LEU A 416 23.65 16.47 -12.63
CA LEU A 416 23.07 15.90 -13.83
C LEU A 416 22.56 17.04 -14.72
N SER A 417 23.04 17.10 -15.96
CA SER A 417 22.70 18.16 -16.91
C SER A 417 22.22 17.57 -18.23
N MET A 418 21.19 18.19 -18.81
CA MET A 418 20.80 17.86 -20.19
C MET A 418 21.73 18.51 -21.24
N PRO A 419 21.80 17.91 -22.45
CA PRO A 419 22.38 18.55 -23.63
C PRO A 419 21.73 19.91 -23.95
N GLN A 420 22.49 20.80 -24.59
CA GLN A 420 22.05 22.16 -24.92
C GLN A 420 20.80 22.15 -25.82
N GLY A 421 19.78 22.93 -25.47
CA GLY A 421 18.53 23.07 -26.25
C GLY A 421 17.36 22.19 -25.79
N GLN A 422 17.57 21.33 -24.77
CA GLN A 422 16.49 20.63 -24.07
C GLN A 422 16.14 21.37 -22.78
N THR A 423 14.84 21.54 -22.51
CA THR A 423 14.35 22.22 -21.30
C THR A 423 13.43 21.29 -20.50
N GLY A 424 13.23 21.62 -19.22
CA GLY A 424 12.26 20.93 -18.37
C GLY A 424 12.79 19.64 -17.74
N PHE A 425 14.08 19.33 -17.83
CA PHE A 425 14.68 18.24 -17.03
C PHE A 425 14.66 18.56 -15.54
N GLY A 426 14.48 17.53 -14.72
CA GLY A 426 14.19 17.71 -13.31
C GLY A 426 12.79 18.23 -13.05
N ARG A 427 11.83 18.12 -13.98
CA ARG A 427 10.47 18.67 -13.78
C ARG A 427 9.70 17.97 -12.67
N ARG A 428 9.94 16.68 -12.50
CA ARG A 428 9.58 15.86 -11.36
C ARG A 428 10.79 15.01 -11.03
N ILE A 429 11.02 14.82 -9.74
CA ILE A 429 12.05 13.94 -9.20
C ILE A 429 11.33 13.08 -8.18
N VAL A 430 11.49 11.77 -8.30
CA VAL A 430 10.92 10.78 -7.39
C VAL A 430 12.03 9.83 -7.03
N ALA A 431 12.38 9.76 -5.74
CA ALA A 431 13.08 8.60 -5.21
C ALA A 431 12.00 7.53 -4.97
N SER A 432 12.10 6.41 -5.66
CA SER A 432 11.26 5.25 -5.39
C SER A 432 11.97 4.34 -4.38
N PRO A 433 11.25 3.46 -3.68
CA PRO A 433 11.84 2.24 -3.17
C PRO A 433 12.53 1.47 -4.30
N ASP A 434 13.24 0.42 -3.92
CA ASP A 434 13.92 -0.49 -4.84
C ASP A 434 12.97 -1.04 -5.92
N VAL A 435 13.16 -0.59 -7.17
CA VAL A 435 12.34 -1.04 -8.32
C VAL A 435 12.97 -2.23 -9.04
N ASN A 436 14.16 -2.68 -8.65
CA ASN A 436 14.91 -3.71 -9.38
C ASN A 436 15.28 -4.94 -8.52
N GLY A 437 15.04 -4.89 -7.21
CA GLY A 437 15.33 -5.95 -6.25
C GLY A 437 16.78 -6.00 -5.75
N ASP A 438 17.57 -4.94 -5.92
CA ASP A 438 18.97 -4.88 -5.47
C ASP A 438 19.17 -4.34 -4.05
N GLY A 439 18.08 -3.94 -3.40
CA GLY A 439 18.03 -3.39 -2.04
C GLY A 439 18.35 -1.91 -1.95
N MET A 440 18.64 -1.22 -3.07
CA MET A 440 18.93 0.21 -3.10
C MET A 440 17.73 0.99 -3.63
N SER A 441 17.55 2.21 -3.12
CA SER A 441 16.53 3.10 -3.66
C SER A 441 16.95 3.69 -5.00
N ASP A 442 15.97 3.88 -5.88
CA ASP A 442 16.19 4.31 -7.26
C ASP A 442 15.68 5.73 -7.51
N LEU A 443 16.26 6.41 -8.49
CA LEU A 443 15.96 7.81 -8.80
C LEU A 443 15.33 7.99 -10.18
N TRP A 444 14.14 8.57 -10.20
CA TRP A 444 13.39 8.90 -11.42
C TRP A 444 13.36 10.40 -11.66
N ILE A 445 13.71 10.83 -12.86
CA ILE A 445 13.78 12.25 -13.23
C ILE A 445 13.02 12.49 -14.54
N SER A 446 12.03 13.40 -14.54
CA SER A 446 11.29 13.74 -15.75
C SER A 446 11.81 14.98 -16.49
N ALA A 447 11.62 14.94 -17.80
CA ALA A 447 11.83 16.01 -18.76
C ALA A 447 10.61 16.13 -19.72
N PRO A 448 9.43 16.58 -19.26
CA PRO A 448 8.21 16.60 -20.06
C PRO A 448 8.25 17.58 -21.24
N SER A 449 9.19 18.54 -21.24
CA SER A 449 9.42 19.44 -22.39
C SER A 449 10.45 18.89 -23.38
N TYR A 450 10.96 17.66 -23.16
CA TYR A 450 11.90 17.00 -24.06
C TYR A 450 11.32 16.86 -25.47
N ARG A 451 12.14 17.18 -26.47
CA ARG A 451 11.79 17.11 -27.89
C ARG A 451 12.72 16.16 -28.63
N ILE A 452 12.16 15.34 -29.51
CA ILE A 452 12.94 14.53 -30.45
C ILE A 452 13.44 15.46 -31.56
N ALA A 453 14.75 15.44 -31.82
CA ALA A 453 15.35 16.25 -32.87
C ALA A 453 14.75 15.90 -34.24
N GLY A 454 14.31 16.91 -35.00
CA GLY A 454 13.71 16.74 -36.31
C GLY A 454 12.22 16.34 -36.31
N ASN A 455 11.60 16.15 -35.14
CA ASN A 455 10.15 15.94 -35.03
C ASN A 455 9.40 17.29 -34.88
N ASN A 456 8.32 17.48 -35.65
CA ASN A 456 7.45 18.67 -35.59
C ASN A 456 6.23 18.50 -34.67
N GLU A 457 6.02 17.32 -34.07
CA GLU A 457 4.83 16.98 -33.27
C GLU A 457 4.82 17.60 -31.85
N GLY A 458 5.77 18.48 -31.53
CA GLY A 458 5.86 19.11 -30.21
C GLY A 458 6.70 18.31 -29.19
N PRO A 459 6.68 18.69 -27.90
CA PRO A 459 7.36 17.95 -26.85
C PRO A 459 6.73 16.57 -26.64
N VAL A 460 7.54 15.52 -26.72
CA VAL A 460 7.10 14.16 -26.39
C VAL A 460 7.14 13.94 -24.87
N GLY A 461 8.13 14.52 -24.20
CA GLY A 461 8.47 14.18 -22.83
C GLY A 461 9.36 12.92 -22.74
N LYS A 462 10.28 12.92 -21.78
CA LYS A 462 11.18 11.80 -21.51
C LYS A 462 11.41 11.67 -20.00
N ILE A 463 11.54 10.44 -19.51
CA ILE A 463 11.81 10.13 -18.10
C ILE A 463 13.11 9.33 -18.06
N TYR A 464 13.90 9.51 -17.01
CA TYR A 464 15.17 8.83 -16.80
C TYR A 464 15.14 8.10 -15.47
N LEU A 465 15.53 6.83 -15.46
CA LEU A 465 15.70 6.00 -14.28
C LEU A 465 17.20 5.82 -14.03
N PHE A 466 17.65 6.09 -12.82
CA PHE A 466 18.98 5.83 -12.30
C PHE A 466 18.84 4.83 -11.17
N LEU A 467 19.39 3.63 -11.37
CA LEU A 467 19.36 2.61 -10.32
C LEU A 467 20.35 2.97 -9.21
N GLY A 468 20.03 2.60 -7.97
CA GLY A 468 20.89 2.79 -6.80
C GLY A 468 22.31 2.25 -7.00
N GLY A 469 23.31 2.89 -6.38
CA GLY A 469 24.73 2.50 -6.50
C GLY A 469 25.41 2.81 -7.85
N ALA A 470 24.66 3.03 -8.94
CA ALA A 470 25.22 3.40 -10.25
C ALA A 470 25.71 4.86 -10.35
N MET A 471 25.35 5.72 -9.39
CA MET A 471 25.68 7.15 -9.42
C MET A 471 27.11 7.45 -8.90
N HIS A 472 28.16 7.08 -9.66
CA HIS A 472 29.55 7.20 -9.17
C HIS A 472 30.44 8.27 -9.84
N SER A 473 30.14 8.90 -11.00
CA SER A 473 30.77 10.18 -11.47
C SER A 473 30.39 10.69 -12.90
N ILE A 474 29.71 11.85 -13.00
CA ILE A 474 29.59 12.94 -14.08
C ILE A 474 29.37 12.58 -15.59
N PRO A 475 28.83 13.45 -16.50
CA PRO A 475 27.82 14.55 -16.46
C PRO A 475 26.60 14.34 -17.41
N ASP A 476 26.54 13.28 -18.22
CA ASP A 476 25.55 13.13 -19.31
C ASP A 476 24.47 12.13 -18.94
N VAL A 477 23.27 12.65 -18.73
CA VAL A 477 22.05 11.91 -18.41
C VAL A 477 21.82 10.71 -19.34
N ASN A 478 22.23 10.79 -20.61
CA ASN A 478 21.97 9.71 -21.58
C ASN A 478 23.01 8.58 -21.54
N GLN A 479 24.12 8.74 -20.82
CA GLN A 479 25.16 7.70 -20.66
C GLN A 479 25.01 6.94 -19.34
N GLU A 480 24.36 7.55 -18.34
CA GLU A 480 24.32 7.05 -16.96
C GLU A 480 22.91 6.61 -16.51
N SER A 481 21.84 6.95 -17.24
CA SER A 481 20.52 6.42 -16.90
C SER A 481 20.47 4.91 -17.20
N SER A 482 20.16 4.10 -16.20
CA SER A 482 19.94 2.65 -16.36
C SER A 482 18.87 2.36 -17.40
N ALA A 483 17.78 3.14 -17.38
CA ALA A 483 16.75 3.13 -18.41
C ALA A 483 16.20 4.53 -18.66
N SER A 484 15.52 4.71 -19.80
CA SER A 484 14.76 5.92 -20.08
C SER A 484 13.42 5.59 -20.72
N PHE A 485 12.42 6.44 -20.50
CA PHE A 485 11.06 6.22 -20.95
C PHE A 485 10.60 7.36 -21.84
N ILE A 486 9.98 7.03 -22.97
CA ILE A 486 9.54 8.02 -23.96
C ILE A 486 8.07 7.81 -24.34
N ALA A 487 7.36 8.92 -24.56
CA ALA A 487 5.95 8.89 -24.91
C ALA A 487 5.66 8.17 -26.23
N GLU A 488 4.48 7.57 -26.31
CA GLU A 488 3.95 6.99 -27.56
C GLU A 488 3.42 8.04 -28.56
N GLN A 489 3.17 9.27 -28.11
CA GLN A 489 2.58 10.35 -28.91
C GLN A 489 3.31 11.69 -28.73
N GLY A 490 3.63 12.37 -29.83
CA GLY A 490 4.16 13.73 -29.82
C GLY A 490 3.16 14.75 -29.27
N GLY A 491 3.64 15.70 -28.46
CA GLY A 491 2.82 16.74 -27.85
C GLY A 491 2.07 16.30 -26.58
N SER A 492 2.30 15.07 -26.10
CA SER A 492 1.60 14.48 -24.96
C SER A 492 2.20 14.84 -23.59
N PHE A 493 3.44 15.37 -23.55
CA PHE A 493 4.16 15.79 -22.34
C PHE A 493 4.33 14.67 -21.29
N ALA A 494 4.85 13.51 -21.69
CA ALA A 494 5.15 12.43 -20.76
C ALA A 494 6.06 12.87 -19.60
N GLY A 495 5.78 12.37 -18.39
CA GLY A 495 6.48 12.74 -17.15
C GLY A 495 6.03 14.09 -16.60
N ALA A 496 4.83 14.56 -16.95
CA ALA A 496 4.22 15.75 -16.36
C ALA A 496 3.93 15.56 -14.86
N ALA A 497 3.46 14.37 -14.49
CA ALA A 497 3.46 13.84 -13.13
C ALA A 497 4.22 12.50 -13.10
N LEU A 498 4.80 12.22 -11.95
CA LEU A 498 5.52 11.01 -11.59
C LEU A 498 5.16 10.69 -10.13
N ALA A 499 4.94 9.42 -9.81
CA ALA A 499 4.79 8.96 -8.44
C ALA A 499 5.29 7.52 -8.31
N SER A 500 6.07 7.23 -7.27
CA SER A 500 6.22 5.85 -6.81
C SER A 500 4.90 5.49 -6.13
N VAL A 501 4.29 4.41 -6.58
CA VAL A 501 2.95 4.00 -6.11
C VAL A 501 3.02 2.89 -5.07
N GLY A 502 4.24 2.51 -4.66
CA GLY A 502 4.47 1.37 -3.76
C GLY A 502 4.46 0.05 -4.51
N ASP A 503 4.34 -1.06 -3.79
CA ASP A 503 4.17 -2.41 -4.34
C ASP A 503 2.67 -2.66 -4.58
N VAL A 504 2.19 -2.36 -5.79
CA VAL A 504 0.76 -2.43 -6.13
C VAL A 504 0.34 -3.83 -6.57
N ASN A 505 1.28 -4.74 -6.80
CA ASN A 505 1.01 -6.12 -7.24
C ASN A 505 1.49 -7.19 -6.25
N GLY A 506 2.08 -6.80 -5.12
CA GLY A 506 2.52 -7.69 -4.04
C GLY A 506 3.76 -8.51 -4.38
N ASP A 507 4.61 -8.06 -5.31
CA ASP A 507 5.82 -8.79 -5.71
C ASP A 507 7.08 -8.41 -4.90
N GLY A 508 6.95 -7.46 -3.99
CA GLY A 508 8.00 -6.95 -3.10
C GLY A 508 8.88 -5.87 -3.72
N LEU A 509 8.61 -5.43 -4.95
CA LEU A 509 9.33 -4.35 -5.61
C LEU A 509 8.49 -3.06 -5.64
N GLY A 510 9.16 -1.91 -5.64
CA GLY A 510 8.48 -0.64 -5.81
C GLY A 510 8.03 -0.43 -7.26
N ASP A 511 6.81 0.08 -7.44
CA ASP A 511 6.22 0.38 -8.74
C ASP A 511 6.15 1.88 -9.03
N MET A 512 6.01 2.22 -10.32
CA MET A 512 6.08 3.58 -10.81
C MET A 512 4.92 3.96 -11.73
N ALA A 513 4.26 5.08 -11.43
CA ALA A 513 3.23 5.68 -12.28
C ALA A 513 3.74 6.95 -12.98
N ILE A 514 3.50 7.03 -14.30
CA ILE A 514 3.96 8.10 -15.19
C ILE A 514 2.76 8.66 -15.95
N SER A 515 2.59 9.99 -16.04
CA SER A 515 1.52 10.59 -16.86
C SER A 515 2.01 11.23 -18.15
N SER A 516 1.19 11.09 -19.21
CA SER A 516 1.19 11.91 -20.42
C SER A 516 -0.06 12.80 -20.42
N LEU A 517 0.10 14.03 -19.96
CA LEU A 517 -1.00 14.94 -19.65
C LEU A 517 -1.92 15.24 -20.85
N ASN A 518 -1.35 15.36 -22.04
CA ASN A 518 -2.08 15.75 -23.25
C ASN A 518 -2.31 14.57 -24.21
N TYR A 519 -2.20 13.34 -23.72
CA TYR A 519 -2.52 12.18 -24.54
C TYR A 519 -3.96 12.25 -25.06
N ASP A 520 -4.15 11.95 -26.34
CA ASP A 520 -5.45 11.73 -26.95
C ASP A 520 -5.44 10.38 -27.71
N PRO A 521 -6.45 9.51 -27.51
CA PRO A 521 -6.55 8.26 -28.23
C PRO A 521 -6.61 8.46 -29.75
N PRO A 522 -6.04 7.54 -30.56
CA PRO A 522 -6.09 7.64 -32.01
C PRO A 522 -7.53 7.77 -32.54
N GLY A 523 -7.76 8.71 -33.46
CA GLY A 523 -9.07 8.96 -34.06
C GLY A 523 -10.01 9.83 -33.23
N VAL A 524 -9.62 10.25 -32.03
CA VAL A 524 -10.36 11.22 -31.22
C VAL A 524 -9.85 12.64 -31.52
N PRO A 525 -10.72 13.66 -31.68
CA PRO A 525 -10.29 15.05 -31.77
C PRO A 525 -9.44 15.47 -30.56
N PRO A 526 -8.53 16.46 -30.69
CA PRO A 526 -7.67 16.86 -29.58
C PRO A 526 -8.49 17.37 -28.39
N THR A 527 -8.60 16.53 -27.36
CA THR A 527 -9.34 16.81 -26.13
C THR A 527 -8.42 16.86 -24.93
N ARG A 528 -7.18 16.35 -25.03
CA ARG A 528 -6.23 16.17 -23.92
C ARG A 528 -6.77 15.22 -22.85
N ARG A 529 -7.31 14.05 -23.21
CA ARG A 529 -7.84 13.08 -22.23
C ARG A 529 -6.82 12.77 -21.12
N GLY A 530 -5.54 12.71 -21.47
CA GLY A 530 -4.47 12.29 -20.58
C GLY A 530 -4.42 10.77 -20.44
N LYS A 531 -3.24 10.24 -20.13
CA LYS A 531 -3.01 8.81 -19.92
C LYS A 531 -1.95 8.61 -18.86
N ILE A 532 -2.15 7.62 -18.01
CA ILE A 532 -1.25 7.19 -16.95
C ILE A 532 -0.73 5.81 -17.32
N TYR A 533 0.53 5.57 -17.04
CA TYR A 533 1.25 4.33 -17.34
C TYR A 533 1.84 3.84 -16.02
N VAL A 534 1.50 2.61 -15.63
CA VAL A 534 2.06 1.97 -14.44
C VAL A 534 3.07 0.93 -14.91
N PHE A 535 4.31 1.08 -14.44
CA PHE A 535 5.39 0.13 -14.65
C PHE A 535 5.65 -0.59 -13.34
N LEU A 536 5.57 -1.92 -13.39
CA LEU A 536 5.91 -2.76 -12.25
C LEU A 536 7.43 -2.85 -12.10
N GLY A 537 7.89 -2.96 -10.85
CA GLY A 537 9.27 -3.22 -10.49
C GLY A 537 9.81 -4.48 -11.18
N ARG A 538 11.05 -4.43 -11.65
CA ARG A 538 11.76 -5.55 -12.27
C ARG A 538 13.26 -5.29 -12.39
N ASN A 539 14.03 -6.37 -12.32
CA ASN A 539 15.49 -6.33 -12.37
C ASN A 539 16.11 -5.99 -13.74
N ASP A 540 15.31 -5.92 -14.80
CA ASP A 540 15.79 -5.82 -16.19
C ASP A 540 15.56 -4.46 -16.83
N PHE A 541 15.30 -3.39 -16.07
CA PHE A 541 15.20 -2.05 -16.62
C PHE A 541 16.48 -1.63 -17.36
N ASN A 542 16.40 -1.60 -18.69
CA ASN A 542 17.52 -1.20 -19.56
C ASN A 542 17.05 -0.49 -20.84
N GLY A 543 17.90 0.42 -21.34
CA GLY A 543 17.70 1.07 -22.64
C GLY A 543 16.55 2.10 -22.67
N GLU A 544 16.07 2.43 -23.88
CA GLU A 544 14.91 3.30 -24.07
C GLU A 544 13.63 2.46 -24.19
N ILE A 545 12.69 2.66 -23.28
CA ILE A 545 11.42 1.96 -23.14
C ILE A 545 10.30 2.88 -23.61
N ASN A 546 9.43 2.41 -24.49
CA ASN A 546 8.25 3.18 -24.90
C ASN A 546 7.14 3.01 -23.85
N LEU A 547 6.47 4.10 -23.47
CA LEU A 547 5.38 4.07 -22.50
C LEU A 547 4.22 3.13 -22.88
N VAL A 548 4.04 2.83 -24.18
CA VAL A 548 3.06 1.82 -24.62
C VAL A 548 3.28 0.43 -24.02
N ASN A 549 4.50 0.13 -23.55
CA ASN A 549 4.88 -1.15 -22.95
C ASN A 549 4.70 -1.16 -21.43
N ALA A 550 3.92 -0.24 -20.86
CA ALA A 550 3.55 -0.26 -19.46
C ALA A 550 2.75 -1.52 -19.11
N ASN A 551 2.87 -1.97 -17.87
CA ASN A 551 2.13 -3.11 -17.34
C ASN A 551 0.63 -2.82 -17.32
N LEU A 552 0.25 -1.61 -16.91
CA LEU A 552 -1.12 -1.10 -16.97
C LEU A 552 -1.13 0.31 -17.56
N SER A 553 -2.18 0.65 -18.31
CA SER A 553 -2.42 2.02 -18.71
C SER A 553 -3.84 2.48 -18.44
N LEU A 554 -3.98 3.70 -17.90
CA LEU A 554 -5.25 4.31 -17.52
C LEU A 554 -5.48 5.54 -18.39
N VAL A 555 -6.55 5.54 -19.18
CA VAL A 555 -6.90 6.64 -20.08
C VAL A 555 -7.96 7.50 -19.41
N GLY A 556 -7.76 8.82 -19.36
CA GLY A 556 -8.74 9.74 -18.81
C GLY A 556 -10.10 9.62 -19.47
N GLU A 557 -11.19 9.79 -18.74
CA GLU A 557 -12.57 9.64 -19.23
C GLU A 557 -12.99 10.70 -20.28
N ALA A 558 -14.13 10.49 -20.95
CA ALA A 558 -14.66 11.48 -21.89
C ALA A 558 -15.27 12.68 -21.13
N GLY A 559 -14.96 13.91 -21.55
CA GLY A 559 -15.43 15.15 -20.89
C GLY A 559 -14.48 15.68 -19.80
N PHE A 560 -13.45 14.92 -19.46
CA PHE A 560 -12.35 15.33 -18.60
C PHE A 560 -11.05 15.36 -19.40
N VAL A 561 -10.07 16.05 -18.82
CA VAL A 561 -8.78 16.31 -19.44
C VAL A 561 -7.67 16.24 -18.43
N GLU A 562 -6.46 16.09 -18.95
CA GLU A 562 -5.25 16.11 -18.14
C GLU A 562 -5.34 15.05 -17.03
N ALA A 563 -5.88 13.85 -17.33
CA ALA A 563 -5.82 12.72 -16.40
C ALA A 563 -4.35 12.41 -16.07
N GLY A 564 -4.07 12.26 -14.77
CA GLY A 564 -2.69 12.21 -14.28
C GLY A 564 -2.04 13.59 -14.16
N ALA A 565 -2.84 14.66 -14.01
CA ALA A 565 -2.35 15.98 -13.63
C ALA A 565 -1.64 15.94 -12.27
N PHE A 566 -2.14 15.09 -11.38
CA PHE A 566 -1.52 14.68 -10.12
C PHE A 566 -1.67 13.17 -10.00
N ILE A 567 -0.60 12.54 -9.52
CA ILE A 567 -0.55 11.14 -9.11
C ILE A 567 0.13 11.14 -7.75
N ALA A 568 -0.37 10.35 -6.82
CA ALA A 568 0.26 10.16 -5.52
C ALA A 568 0.02 8.74 -5.02
N SER A 569 1.00 8.19 -4.31
CA SER A 569 0.75 7.01 -3.47
C SER A 569 -0.27 7.38 -2.40
N SER A 570 -1.24 6.49 -2.22
CA SER A 570 -2.25 6.59 -1.17
C SER A 570 -1.90 5.68 0.02
N GLY A 571 -0.88 4.82 -0.11
CA GLY A 571 -0.65 3.72 0.82
C GLY A 571 -1.69 2.61 0.61
N ASP A 572 -1.73 1.66 1.53
CA ASP A 572 -2.79 0.64 1.59
C ASP A 572 -4.03 1.27 2.27
N VAL A 573 -5.00 1.75 1.48
CA VAL A 573 -6.18 2.46 2.00
C VAL A 573 -7.37 1.55 2.28
N ASN A 574 -7.36 0.32 1.76
CA ASN A 574 -8.37 -0.72 2.01
C ASN A 574 -7.88 -1.83 2.96
N ASN A 575 -6.62 -1.75 3.41
CA ASN A 575 -5.99 -2.70 4.32
C ASN A 575 -5.95 -4.14 3.75
N ASP A 576 -5.73 -4.27 2.44
CA ASP A 576 -5.59 -5.57 1.75
C ASP A 576 -4.11 -6.06 1.68
N GLY A 577 -3.18 -5.24 2.17
CA GLY A 577 -1.76 -5.51 2.19
C GLY A 577 -1.01 -5.08 0.92
N LEU A 578 -1.69 -4.48 -0.06
CA LEU A 578 -1.11 -3.93 -1.28
C LEU A 578 -1.12 -2.39 -1.23
N ASN A 579 -0.23 -1.76 -1.99
CA ASN A 579 -0.25 -0.31 -2.08
C ASN A 579 -1.26 0.19 -3.12
N ASP A 580 -1.97 1.25 -2.76
CA ASP A 580 -2.90 1.96 -3.62
C ASP A 580 -2.34 3.31 -4.04
N PHE A 581 -2.96 3.89 -5.07
CA PHE A 581 -2.62 5.22 -5.52
C PHE A 581 -3.81 6.00 -6.03
N SER A 582 -3.66 7.32 -6.11
CA SER A 582 -4.70 8.21 -6.60
C SER A 582 -4.27 8.95 -7.86
N VAL A 583 -5.24 9.19 -8.74
CA VAL A 583 -5.06 9.89 -10.01
C VAL A 583 -6.11 10.99 -10.14
N THR A 584 -5.67 12.22 -10.37
CA THR A 584 -6.58 13.35 -10.57
C THR A 584 -6.68 13.76 -12.03
N SER A 585 -7.92 13.94 -12.49
CA SER A 585 -8.30 14.52 -13.77
C SER A 585 -8.92 15.91 -13.58
N ARG A 586 -8.72 16.79 -14.56
CA ARG A 586 -9.33 18.13 -14.58
C ARG A 586 -10.54 18.10 -15.50
N ARG A 587 -11.63 18.78 -15.15
CA ARG A 587 -12.81 18.83 -16.03
C ARG A 587 -12.67 19.91 -17.10
N MET A 588 -13.11 19.60 -18.32
CA MET A 588 -13.35 20.59 -19.37
C MET A 588 -14.80 21.03 -19.37
N LEU A 589 -15.05 22.32 -19.14
CA LEU A 589 -16.26 23.00 -19.63
C LEU A 589 -15.89 24.41 -20.09
N ASN A 590 -16.72 24.93 -21.01
CA ASN A 590 -16.59 26.22 -21.68
C ASN A 590 -16.25 27.37 -20.72
N ALA A 591 -15.75 28.48 -21.26
CA ALA A 591 -15.15 29.62 -20.55
C ALA A 591 -15.93 30.23 -19.37
N ASN A 592 -17.18 29.82 -19.12
CA ASN A 592 -18.08 30.35 -18.10
C ASN A 592 -18.69 29.31 -17.13
N ASP A 593 -18.31 28.03 -17.17
CA ASP A 593 -18.82 27.02 -16.23
C ASP A 593 -17.72 26.45 -15.31
N LEU A 594 -18.14 26.22 -14.07
CA LEU A 594 -17.34 25.86 -12.92
C LEU A 594 -16.72 24.46 -13.06
N ARG A 595 -15.43 24.33 -12.68
CA ARG A 595 -14.57 23.18 -13.07
C ARG A 595 -14.29 22.25 -11.89
N ALA A 596 -15.22 21.36 -11.57
CA ALA A 596 -14.96 20.26 -10.64
C ALA A 596 -14.06 19.21 -11.30
N GLY A 597 -12.81 19.07 -10.85
CA GLY A 597 -11.96 17.92 -11.21
C GLY A 597 -12.47 16.62 -10.58
N ARG A 598 -11.91 15.48 -10.96
CA ARG A 598 -12.25 14.16 -10.40
C ARG A 598 -10.98 13.45 -9.98
N THR A 599 -11.00 12.80 -8.82
CA THR A 599 -9.93 11.92 -8.39
C THR A 599 -10.44 10.49 -8.31
N TYR A 600 -9.59 9.58 -8.77
CA TYR A 600 -9.79 8.14 -8.78
C TYR A 600 -8.80 7.51 -7.80
N PHE A 601 -9.27 6.63 -6.93
CA PHE A 601 -8.40 5.68 -6.24
C PHE A 601 -8.26 4.44 -7.10
N ILE A 602 -7.04 3.96 -7.25
CA ILE A 602 -6.69 2.74 -7.96
C ILE A 602 -6.12 1.80 -6.91
N LEU A 603 -6.88 0.74 -6.63
CA LEU A 603 -6.50 -0.24 -5.62
C LEU A 603 -5.45 -1.21 -6.15
N GLY A 604 -4.55 -1.65 -5.27
CA GLY A 604 -3.56 -2.68 -5.54
C GLY A 604 -4.23 -4.00 -5.95
N SER A 605 -3.54 -4.79 -6.77
CA SER A 605 -4.04 -6.11 -7.19
C SER A 605 -2.92 -7.01 -7.70
N VAL A 606 -2.83 -8.23 -7.15
CA VAL A 606 -1.92 -9.27 -7.65
C VAL A 606 -2.27 -9.75 -9.07
N THR A 607 -3.50 -9.53 -9.56
CA THR A 607 -3.98 -10.03 -10.87
C THR A 607 -4.10 -8.97 -11.95
N GLU A 608 -4.53 -7.76 -11.61
CA GLU A 608 -4.93 -6.78 -12.64
C GLU A 608 -3.76 -5.98 -13.22
N PHE A 609 -2.67 -5.82 -12.48
CA PHE A 609 -1.46 -5.13 -12.98
C PHE A 609 -0.59 -6.00 -13.89
N ASN A 610 -0.93 -7.29 -14.07
CA ASN A 610 -0.19 -8.21 -14.94
C ASN A 610 -0.73 -8.30 -16.37
N ARG A 611 -1.82 -7.59 -16.68
CA ARG A 611 -2.40 -7.54 -18.02
C ARG A 611 -1.99 -6.22 -18.66
N GLY A 612 -1.30 -6.25 -19.81
CA GLY A 612 -1.00 -5.08 -20.68
C GLY A 612 -2.24 -4.36 -21.22
N ASN A 613 -3.21 -4.10 -20.34
CA ASN A 613 -4.54 -3.60 -20.56
C ASN A 613 -4.50 -2.07 -20.57
N SER A 614 -5.39 -1.51 -21.39
CA SER A 614 -5.73 -0.10 -21.32
C SER A 614 -7.15 0.00 -20.75
N VAL A 615 -7.27 0.60 -19.57
CA VAL A 615 -8.56 0.83 -18.89
C VAL A 615 -8.93 2.30 -19.07
N ILE A 616 -10.20 2.59 -19.30
CA ILE A 616 -10.71 3.96 -19.28
C ILE A 616 -11.11 4.26 -17.84
N LEU A 617 -10.58 5.34 -17.27
CA LEU A 617 -10.96 5.79 -15.93
C LEU A 617 -12.48 5.98 -15.85
N GLY A 618 -13.11 5.42 -14.82
CA GLY A 618 -14.56 5.50 -14.59
C GLY A 618 -15.42 4.57 -15.44
N ASP A 619 -14.82 3.66 -16.23
CA ASP A 619 -15.54 2.58 -16.90
C ASP A 619 -15.67 1.37 -15.96
N GLN A 620 -16.90 1.13 -15.47
CA GLN A 620 -17.24 0.06 -14.52
C GLN A 620 -17.09 -1.35 -15.13
N ALA A 621 -17.04 -1.47 -16.46
CA ALA A 621 -16.92 -2.78 -17.13
C ALA A 621 -15.50 -3.36 -17.11
N GLY A 622 -14.51 -2.62 -16.57
CA GLY A 622 -13.10 -2.98 -16.56
C GLY A 622 -12.50 -3.03 -15.16
N SER A 623 -12.97 -3.97 -14.32
CA SER A 623 -12.29 -4.64 -13.20
C SER A 623 -10.99 -3.99 -12.66
N LEU A 624 -11.10 -2.80 -12.07
CA LEU A 624 -10.22 -2.24 -11.06
C LEU A 624 -11.19 -1.48 -10.16
N SER A 625 -11.40 -1.91 -8.93
CA SER A 625 -12.36 -1.33 -7.97
C SER A 625 -12.16 0.19 -7.87
N HIS A 626 -13.25 0.95 -7.97
CA HIS A 626 -13.21 2.41 -8.15
C HIS A 626 -13.95 3.14 -7.01
N ALA A 627 -13.24 3.55 -5.96
CA ALA A 627 -13.76 4.65 -5.14
C ALA A 627 -13.57 5.97 -5.91
N THR A 628 -14.67 6.57 -6.37
CA THR A 628 -14.64 7.89 -7.01
C THR A 628 -14.91 8.99 -5.99
N PHE A 629 -13.93 9.88 -5.78
CA PHE A 629 -14.18 11.11 -5.02
C PHE A 629 -14.66 12.21 -5.97
N THR A 630 -15.93 12.57 -5.85
CA THR A 630 -16.50 13.76 -6.49
C THR A 630 -16.91 14.75 -5.42
N ASP A 631 -16.16 15.85 -5.28
CA ASP A 631 -16.66 16.99 -4.53
C ASP A 631 -17.62 17.78 -5.42
N GLU A 632 -18.90 17.77 -5.06
CA GLU A 632 -19.97 18.47 -5.76
C GLU A 632 -19.89 20.01 -5.62
N ASN A 633 -18.93 20.57 -4.85
CA ASN A 633 -18.88 21.99 -4.48
C ASN A 633 -17.56 22.74 -4.70
N VAL A 634 -16.58 22.24 -5.47
CA VAL A 634 -15.29 22.95 -5.62
C VAL A 634 -15.10 23.60 -6.99
N ASP A 635 -15.32 24.91 -7.01
CA ASP A 635 -15.16 25.83 -8.13
C ASP A 635 -13.70 26.22 -8.46
N ALA A 636 -12.67 25.61 -7.86
CA ALA A 636 -11.35 26.25 -7.83
C ALA A 636 -10.17 25.39 -8.32
N TYR A 637 -9.55 25.89 -9.38
CA TYR A 637 -8.22 25.60 -9.93
C TYR A 637 -7.12 25.60 -8.85
N ARG A 638 -6.41 24.47 -8.66
CA ARG A 638 -5.10 24.17 -9.31
C ARG A 638 -4.39 22.93 -8.77
N ALA A 639 -4.74 22.42 -7.61
CA ALA A 639 -4.15 21.21 -7.05
C ALA A 639 -5.13 20.63 -6.05
N PHE A 640 -5.72 19.49 -6.41
CA PHE A 640 -6.13 18.50 -5.44
C PHE A 640 -4.87 17.65 -5.30
N ALA A 641 -4.08 17.87 -4.25
CA ALA A 641 -3.02 16.93 -3.91
C ALA A 641 -3.57 16.04 -2.82
N ILE A 642 -3.94 14.83 -3.23
CA ILE A 642 -4.15 13.69 -2.34
C ILE A 642 -2.78 13.05 -2.18
N GLN A 643 -2.41 12.68 -0.97
CA GLN A 643 -1.18 11.93 -0.67
C GLN A 643 -1.37 11.23 0.68
N SER A 644 -0.60 10.19 0.93
CA SER A 644 -0.50 9.67 2.30
C SER A 644 0.09 10.74 3.23
N SER A 645 -0.52 10.94 4.39
CA SER A 645 0.10 11.68 5.49
C SER A 645 1.01 10.82 6.37
N GLY A 646 1.09 9.51 6.09
CA GLY A 646 1.57 8.52 7.07
C GLY A 646 0.56 8.36 8.21
N ASP A 647 0.98 7.71 9.29
CA ASP A 647 0.15 7.48 10.49
C ASP A 647 0.23 8.71 11.42
N VAL A 648 -0.63 9.70 11.19
CA VAL A 648 -0.62 10.99 11.94
C VAL A 648 -1.31 10.85 13.30
N ASN A 649 -2.23 9.89 13.43
CA ASN A 649 -2.96 9.61 14.67
C ASN A 649 -2.38 8.42 15.48
N GLY A 650 -1.29 7.81 15.00
CA GLY A 650 -0.55 6.72 15.64
C GLY A 650 -1.39 5.49 15.95
N ASP A 651 -2.36 5.15 15.11
CA ASP A 651 -3.19 3.95 15.24
C ASP A 651 -2.63 2.73 14.48
N GLY A 652 -1.50 2.93 13.79
CA GLY A 652 -0.81 1.92 12.99
C GLY A 652 -1.28 1.88 11.53
N LYS A 653 -2.23 2.73 11.12
CA LYS A 653 -2.75 2.76 9.75
C LYS A 653 -2.33 4.04 9.03
N PRO A 654 -2.05 3.98 7.72
CA PRO A 654 -1.72 5.18 6.96
C PRO A 654 -2.95 6.08 6.82
N ASP A 655 -2.78 7.36 7.14
CA ASP A 655 -3.81 8.37 6.97
C ASP A 655 -3.71 9.04 5.59
N LEU A 656 -4.84 9.56 5.11
CA LEU A 656 -4.92 10.25 3.82
C LEU A 656 -5.05 11.75 4.00
N MET A 657 -4.17 12.51 3.32
CA MET A 657 -4.22 13.97 3.31
C MET A 657 -4.69 14.52 1.97
N ILE A 658 -5.59 15.50 2.05
CA ILE A 658 -6.12 16.24 0.92
C ILE A 658 -5.86 17.74 1.13
N SER A 659 -5.15 18.37 0.20
CA SER A 659 -5.01 19.83 0.18
C SER A 659 -5.84 20.47 -0.94
N LEU A 660 -6.62 21.49 -0.56
CA LEU A 660 -7.48 22.29 -1.42
C LEU A 660 -6.91 23.70 -1.56
N THR A 661 -6.49 24.06 -2.77
CA THR A 661 -5.97 25.41 -3.06
C THR A 661 -6.85 26.15 -4.05
N ALA A 662 -7.43 27.27 -3.61
CA ALA A 662 -8.24 28.15 -4.44
C ALA A 662 -7.43 29.35 -4.93
N THR A 663 -7.32 29.52 -6.25
CA THR A 663 -6.50 30.57 -6.88
C THR A 663 -7.27 31.81 -7.33
N THR A 664 -8.57 31.91 -7.07
CA THR A 664 -9.37 33.06 -7.47
C THR A 664 -9.36 34.17 -6.42
N ASN A 665 -9.28 35.43 -6.87
CA ASN A 665 -9.30 36.63 -6.01
C ASN A 665 -10.64 36.83 -5.25
N SER A 666 -11.61 35.95 -5.45
CA SER A 666 -12.81 35.88 -4.64
C SER A 666 -12.46 35.23 -3.30
N ARG A 667 -12.63 35.96 -2.19
CA ARG A 667 -12.53 35.48 -0.80
C ARG A 667 -13.58 34.41 -0.43
N GLN A 668 -14.10 33.67 -1.41
CA GLN A 668 -15.24 32.76 -1.26
C GLN A 668 -14.85 31.30 -1.12
N PHE A 669 -13.58 30.91 -1.33
CA PHE A 669 -13.15 29.51 -1.21
C PHE A 669 -12.07 29.37 -0.14
N PRO A 670 -12.24 28.45 0.82
CA PRO A 670 -11.27 28.24 1.88
C PRO A 670 -10.10 27.38 1.38
N ASN A 671 -8.87 27.82 1.66
CA ASN A 671 -7.68 26.99 1.43
C ASN A 671 -7.54 26.04 2.61
N LYS A 672 -7.85 24.76 2.41
CA LYS A 672 -7.98 23.78 3.49
C LYS A 672 -7.06 22.58 3.31
N VAL A 673 -6.54 22.09 4.42
CA VAL A 673 -5.97 20.74 4.51
C VAL A 673 -6.96 19.88 5.27
N SER A 674 -7.34 18.75 4.68
CA SER A 674 -8.23 17.76 5.27
C SER A 674 -7.46 16.45 5.42
N ILE A 675 -7.49 15.84 6.59
CA ILE A 675 -6.87 14.53 6.85
C ILE A 675 -7.98 13.56 7.24
N PHE A 676 -7.97 12.38 6.63
CA PHE A 676 -8.86 11.27 6.88
C PHE A 676 -8.04 10.16 7.51
N PHE A 677 -8.45 9.71 8.69
CA PHE A 677 -7.73 8.64 9.36
C PHE A 677 -7.99 7.31 8.69
N GLY A 678 -6.94 6.50 8.54
CA GLY A 678 -7.05 5.11 8.08
C GLY A 678 -8.04 4.34 8.97
N ARG A 679 -8.72 3.34 8.40
CA ARG A 679 -9.74 2.57 9.13
C ARG A 679 -9.41 1.12 9.29
#